data_AF-G5A0X7-F1
#
_entry.id   AF-G5A0X7-F1
#
_cell.length_a   1.000
_cell.length_b   1.000
_cell.length_c   1.000
_cell.angle_alpha   90.00
_cell.angle_beta   90.00
_cell.angle_gamma   90.00
#
_symmetry.space_group_name_H-M   'P 1'
#
loop_
_entity.id
_entity.type
_entity.pdbx_description
1 polymer ?
#
loop_
_entity_poly.entity_id
_entity_poly.type
_entity_poly.pdbx_seq_one_letter_code
_entity_poly.pdbx_strand_id
1 'polypeptide(L)'
;MAARPTSITHQQLRLKPHPAAGTLRTGASNRHSPAAQEHLHLTPPKAPKKTETHTMFQPLRGQATFSDSTDAICIGSGRFLRCVLVPTLRAAGSSVVMAQTRGTSFASACAKAEGSYEVDTIQKDGSVQTEVVQVDAVGSLGDAEGRKAFMQLPAKLPKLKFIGFGVTESGIVKGGPAIVDLTELLFYSFQARPDAVLSVVNTDNLPKNGDAIKKLVLETQWPGQPGDLAPFHAYVETKVHFHNTMVDRLTSHRAGDALVPLTEPWPTKTLIIEDLHGVLDAKVLSALPGVHIRTTAGQLEQDHLLKLSIANAVHTAMVYLLALTRVKTTSEVLKIPEIRQFLDLLYAKDIAPSLVARGVSKEEAQHTYDEWMARVEHEHFGLDNFWVGQNAMLKFGVRLFSSVEANVKSDAMYRPSVFMAFATAVSLRYLTPTQADSRKEDGSGPSVFVGAMDSIQDRTPIYSATEKTWIYANGLSANISTGKYEFLDGEHGKTAKLLWQTCENVFGASKSSSYDFPKSDRAESSSEVSSGVGVAVASVLSSVKGFDLTNNAYASFAADVAALYQRLVSGKQTALETLEDVLRNHQTSEYLATKEEVATFVREAVASVQIIDVHTHLFPPSHGKLMLWGVNELLTYHYLVAEFLQTAPMQVEEFNTYSKEQQAGLIWQHLFVDRSPVSEACRGVLTTLHLLGLDHLVAKRDLRAIQEWFKQQDAEEYVDTVFRLSGLKYAVMTNIPFEPEEARHWLGDPASNTPPPAWSRKYFRSALRVDQILLGDWASIGPTLDVFKLPHTLAGVRALLEKWIDIMQPEYFMSSVPISFEYPDENALATSAGELPNGAELLLQVLLPLAEEKKLPIALKFDSVRPINARLGVAGDGVKPCDVDILIKLCRNFPKVKFLATFLSRVNQHEVTVTANKFRNLHLYGCWWYCNNPSIIEELTRMRIEILGTAFTSQHSDARVLDQLIYKWRHSRDIIGEVLVDMYEKLFATGWKVSKSDIQRDVQRLFGLSYEEFMAKEM
;
A
#
# COMPACT_ATOMS: atom_id res chain seq x y z
N MET A 1 3.30 59.64 4.35
CA MET A 1 4.37 60.38 3.63
C MET A 1 5.54 59.42 3.48
N ALA A 2 5.63 58.72 2.35
CA ALA A 2 6.47 59.07 1.17
C ALA A 2 7.97 58.89 1.46
N ALA A 3 8.81 58.21 0.69
CA ALA A 3 8.71 57.43 -0.55
C ALA A 3 10.02 56.63 -0.72
N ARG A 4 10.00 55.57 -1.56
CA ARG A 4 11.16 54.89 -2.22
C ARG A 4 11.93 55.91 -3.14
N PRO A 5 13.07 55.62 -3.86
CA PRO A 5 13.49 54.32 -4.44
C PRO A 5 15.01 54.04 -4.78
N THR A 6 15.22 52.83 -5.37
CA THR A 6 16.16 52.42 -6.47
C THR A 6 17.65 52.02 -6.22
N SER A 7 17.94 50.76 -6.61
CA SER A 7 19.06 50.21 -7.44
C SER A 7 20.54 50.32 -7.05
N ILE A 8 21.34 49.24 -7.27
CA ILE A 8 22.54 49.15 -8.16
C ILE A 8 23.48 47.95 -7.83
N THR A 9 23.84 47.23 -8.91
CA THR A 9 24.94 46.31 -9.31
C THR A 9 26.18 45.97 -8.45
N HIS A 10 26.80 44.81 -8.79
CA HIS A 10 28.23 44.52 -9.16
C HIS A 10 28.62 43.09 -8.69
N GLN A 11 29.58 42.31 -9.22
CA GLN A 11 30.32 42.18 -10.49
C GLN A 11 31.19 40.89 -10.37
N GLN A 12 31.57 40.32 -11.51
CA GLN A 12 32.53 39.21 -11.69
C GLN A 12 33.99 39.50 -11.25
N LEU A 13 34.76 38.43 -11.01
CA LEU A 13 36.23 38.33 -11.15
C LEU A 13 36.53 36.93 -11.77
N ARG A 14 36.94 36.78 -13.05
CA ARG A 14 38.30 36.83 -13.69
C ARG A 14 39.27 35.75 -13.14
N LEU A 15 39.95 34.89 -13.92
CA LEU A 15 40.98 35.08 -15.00
C LEU A 15 41.12 33.72 -15.79
N LYS A 16 41.08 33.59 -17.14
CA LYS A 16 42.09 33.79 -18.25
C LYS A 16 43.43 32.97 -18.15
N PRO A 17 44.18 32.66 -19.24
CA PRO A 17 43.83 32.11 -20.59
C PRO A 17 44.93 31.22 -21.34
N HIS A 18 44.52 30.51 -22.43
CA HIS A 18 45.20 30.26 -23.76
C HIS A 18 46.48 29.37 -23.94
N PRO A 19 46.90 28.95 -25.18
CA PRO A 19 46.23 28.80 -26.50
C PRO A 19 46.68 27.60 -27.43
N ALA A 20 46.10 27.57 -28.66
CA ALA A 20 46.64 27.11 -29.97
C ALA A 20 46.52 25.61 -30.34
N ALA A 21 46.44 25.17 -31.61
CA ALA A 21 46.06 25.66 -32.95
C ALA A 21 46.25 24.44 -33.90
N GLY A 22 45.50 24.30 -35.01
CA GLY A 22 45.80 23.25 -35.99
C GLY A 22 44.73 22.96 -37.05
N THR A 23 44.64 23.83 -38.04
CA THR A 23 43.98 23.62 -39.35
C THR A 23 44.66 22.55 -40.20
N LEU A 24 43.89 21.76 -40.94
CA LEU A 24 44.27 21.28 -42.29
C LEU A 24 43.02 20.92 -43.11
N ARG A 25 42.89 21.56 -44.28
CA ARG A 25 41.95 21.28 -45.38
C ARG A 25 42.79 20.85 -46.59
N THR A 26 42.41 19.76 -47.24
CA THR A 26 42.54 19.45 -48.68
C THR A 26 41.57 18.27 -48.93
N GLY A 27 40.82 18.08 -50.02
CA GLY A 27 40.54 18.82 -51.25
C GLY A 27 39.36 18.11 -51.94
N ALA A 28 38.61 18.84 -52.77
CA ALA A 28 37.56 18.34 -53.66
C ALA A 28 38.17 17.39 -54.73
N SER A 29 37.48 16.52 -55.47
CA SER A 29 36.21 16.60 -56.19
C SER A 29 35.99 15.26 -56.94
N ASN A 30 34.74 14.78 -57.11
CA ASN A 30 34.16 14.50 -58.43
C ASN A 30 32.76 13.84 -58.38
N ARG A 31 31.84 14.54 -59.08
CA ARG A 31 30.63 14.15 -59.84
C ARG A 31 30.22 12.66 -59.89
N HIS A 32 28.95 12.37 -59.57
CA HIS A 32 27.84 12.09 -60.52
C HIS A 32 26.68 11.34 -59.80
N SER A 33 25.45 11.89 -59.89
CA SER A 33 24.18 11.14 -59.79
C SER A 33 23.98 10.22 -61.01
N PRO A 34 22.86 9.49 -61.19
CA PRO A 34 21.84 8.90 -60.28
C PRO A 34 21.60 7.39 -60.60
N ALA A 35 20.76 6.69 -59.82
CA ALA A 35 19.65 5.84 -60.33
C ALA A 35 19.06 4.92 -59.26
N ALA A 36 17.74 4.83 -59.28
CA ALA A 36 16.90 3.91 -58.54
C ALA A 36 17.09 2.45 -58.99
N GLN A 37 16.94 1.50 -58.08
CA GLN A 37 16.60 0.12 -58.41
C GLN A 37 15.56 -0.43 -57.43
N GLU A 38 14.42 -0.82 -58.02
CA GLU A 38 13.36 -1.66 -57.49
C GLU A 38 13.93 -3.03 -57.07
N HIS A 39 13.49 -3.57 -55.92
CA HIS A 39 13.66 -4.98 -55.62
C HIS A 39 12.32 -5.71 -55.73
N LEU A 40 12.19 -6.41 -56.87
CA LEU A 40 11.19 -7.42 -57.15
C LEU A 40 11.26 -8.60 -56.15
N HIS A 41 10.08 -9.14 -55.87
CA HIS A 41 9.82 -10.47 -55.36
C HIS A 41 10.63 -11.54 -56.10
N LEU A 42 11.39 -12.35 -55.35
CA LEU A 42 11.94 -13.62 -55.82
C LEU A 42 11.61 -14.74 -54.82
N THR A 43 10.64 -15.56 -55.20
CA THR A 43 10.48 -16.96 -54.76
C THR A 43 11.80 -17.73 -54.96
N PRO A 44 12.27 -18.53 -53.99
CA PRO A 44 13.47 -19.33 -54.18
C PRO A 44 13.20 -20.58 -55.05
N PRO A 45 14.15 -21.02 -55.86
CA PRO A 45 13.98 -22.17 -56.76
C PRO A 45 14.11 -23.51 -55.99
N LYS A 46 13.29 -24.48 -56.41
CA LYS A 46 13.46 -25.90 -56.06
C LYS A 46 14.75 -26.44 -56.66
N ALA A 47 15.69 -26.85 -55.81
CA ALA A 47 16.84 -27.67 -56.19
C ALA A 47 16.52 -29.18 -55.99
N PRO A 48 17.12 -30.10 -56.77
CA PRO A 48 16.75 -31.51 -56.77
C PRO A 48 17.31 -32.26 -55.56
N LYS A 49 16.53 -33.23 -55.07
CA LYS A 49 16.86 -34.16 -53.99
C LYS A 49 18.13 -34.97 -54.32
N LYS A 50 19.20 -34.78 -53.56
CA LYS A 50 20.16 -35.84 -53.24
C LYS A 50 19.70 -36.48 -51.92
N THR A 51 19.34 -37.75 -51.98
CA THR A 51 19.06 -38.60 -50.82
C THR A 51 20.37 -38.95 -50.14
N GLU A 52 20.80 -38.14 -49.18
CA GLU A 52 21.61 -38.64 -48.06
C GLU A 52 20.65 -39.33 -47.11
N THR A 53 20.69 -40.67 -47.08
CA THR A 53 20.00 -41.48 -46.07
C THR A 53 20.67 -41.23 -44.72
N HIS A 54 20.28 -40.14 -44.04
CA HIS A 54 20.57 -39.98 -42.63
C HIS A 54 19.80 -41.04 -41.84
N THR A 55 20.52 -41.93 -41.20
CA THR A 55 19.99 -42.93 -40.27
C THR A 55 19.31 -42.24 -39.08
N MET A 56 17.97 -42.18 -39.09
CA MET A 56 17.16 -41.58 -38.03
C MET A 56 16.94 -42.55 -36.87
N PHE A 57 16.93 -42.04 -35.64
CA PHE A 57 16.70 -42.81 -34.41
C PHE A 57 17.63 -44.03 -34.22
N GLN A 58 18.89 -43.89 -34.61
CA GLN A 58 19.96 -44.86 -34.35
C GLN A 58 20.96 -44.27 -33.35
N PRO A 59 21.68 -45.12 -32.58
CA PRO A 59 22.72 -44.66 -31.67
C PRO A 59 23.74 -43.77 -32.41
N LEU A 60 23.95 -42.56 -31.89
CA LEU A 60 24.94 -41.62 -32.39
C LEU A 60 26.32 -41.97 -31.82
N ARG A 61 27.37 -41.25 -32.25
CA ARG A 61 28.76 -41.43 -31.77
C ARG A 61 29.33 -42.85 -31.96
N GLY A 62 28.95 -43.53 -33.04
CA GLY A 62 29.57 -44.79 -33.49
C GLY A 62 29.16 -46.05 -32.73
N GLN A 63 28.10 -46.00 -31.91
CA GLN A 63 27.58 -47.17 -31.19
C GLN A 63 26.75 -48.07 -32.12
N ALA A 64 26.93 -49.39 -32.01
CA ALA A 64 26.18 -50.36 -32.81
C ALA A 64 24.75 -50.62 -32.26
N THR A 65 24.57 -50.46 -30.94
CA THR A 65 23.30 -50.68 -30.22
C THR A 65 23.15 -49.63 -29.12
N PHE A 66 21.91 -49.37 -28.69
CA PHE A 66 21.66 -48.49 -27.54
C PHE A 66 22.26 -49.05 -26.26
N SER A 67 22.69 -48.16 -25.37
CA SER A 67 23.24 -48.53 -24.08
C SER A 67 22.12 -48.93 -23.11
N ASP A 68 22.49 -49.63 -22.03
CA ASP A 68 21.55 -49.94 -20.94
C ASP A 68 21.04 -48.68 -20.21
N SER A 69 21.75 -47.56 -20.28
CA SER A 69 21.29 -46.29 -19.74
C SER A 69 20.35 -45.54 -20.69
N THR A 70 20.17 -45.99 -21.94
CA THR A 70 19.19 -45.41 -22.87
C THR A 70 17.78 -45.89 -22.52
N ASP A 71 17.21 -45.27 -21.49
CA ASP A 71 15.91 -45.64 -20.92
C ASP A 71 14.86 -44.52 -21.03
N ALA A 72 15.13 -43.47 -21.80
CA ALA A 72 14.22 -42.33 -21.99
C ALA A 72 13.99 -41.98 -23.47
N ILE A 73 12.71 -41.79 -23.83
CA ILE A 73 12.30 -41.21 -25.13
C ILE A 73 11.58 -39.89 -24.88
N CYS A 74 11.95 -38.83 -25.59
CA CYS A 74 11.30 -37.53 -25.51
C CYS A 74 10.59 -37.17 -26.82
N ILE A 75 9.28 -37.02 -26.79
CA ILE A 75 8.45 -36.52 -27.89
C ILE A 75 8.35 -35.00 -27.77
N GLY A 76 8.84 -34.28 -28.77
CA GLY A 76 8.93 -32.83 -28.81
C GLY A 76 10.37 -32.33 -28.80
N SER A 77 10.60 -31.12 -29.29
CA SER A 77 11.91 -30.46 -29.31
C SER A 77 11.85 -29.00 -28.83
N GLY A 78 10.81 -28.66 -28.08
CA GLY A 78 10.61 -27.32 -27.51
C GLY A 78 11.73 -26.93 -26.53
N ARG A 79 11.87 -25.62 -26.29
CA ARG A 79 12.93 -25.06 -25.43
C ARG A 79 12.89 -25.67 -24.03
N PHE A 80 11.72 -25.68 -23.38
CA PHE A 80 11.54 -26.25 -22.04
C PHE A 80 11.97 -27.71 -21.94
N LEU A 81 11.54 -28.56 -22.87
CA LEU A 81 11.98 -29.96 -22.86
C LEU A 81 13.52 -30.05 -22.97
N ARG A 82 14.13 -29.22 -23.82
CA ARG A 82 15.58 -29.22 -24.05
C ARG A 82 16.42 -28.59 -22.93
N CYS A 83 15.90 -27.61 -22.20
CA CYS A 83 16.62 -26.94 -21.11
C CYS A 83 16.20 -27.38 -19.70
N VAL A 84 15.14 -28.18 -19.56
CA VAL A 84 14.65 -28.66 -18.25
C VAL A 84 14.57 -30.18 -18.21
N LEU A 85 13.66 -30.81 -18.97
CA LEU A 85 13.39 -32.24 -18.81
C LEU A 85 14.55 -33.13 -19.27
N VAL A 86 15.15 -32.85 -20.44
CA VAL A 86 16.29 -33.62 -20.93
C VAL A 86 17.50 -33.50 -19.99
N PRO A 87 17.92 -32.30 -19.54
CA PRO A 87 18.94 -32.17 -18.50
C PRO A 87 18.59 -32.91 -17.19
N THR A 88 17.33 -32.87 -16.75
CA THR A 88 16.87 -33.57 -15.54
C THR A 88 17.05 -35.08 -15.68
N LEU A 89 16.61 -35.67 -16.79
CA LEU A 89 16.76 -37.10 -17.05
C LEU A 89 18.24 -37.49 -17.15
N ARG A 90 19.07 -36.66 -17.79
CA ARG A 90 20.52 -36.92 -17.87
C ARG A 90 21.21 -36.85 -16.51
N ALA A 91 20.86 -35.87 -15.68
CA ALA A 91 21.38 -35.76 -14.32
C ALA A 91 20.94 -36.96 -13.44
N ALA A 92 19.77 -37.53 -13.74
CA ALA A 92 19.27 -38.77 -13.17
C ALA A 92 19.94 -40.05 -13.72
N GLY A 93 20.87 -39.93 -14.67
CA GLY A 93 21.62 -41.05 -15.26
C GLY A 93 21.01 -41.67 -16.52
N SER A 94 19.89 -41.13 -17.02
CA SER A 94 19.24 -41.57 -18.26
C SER A 94 19.89 -40.98 -19.50
N SER A 95 20.18 -41.81 -20.49
CA SER A 95 20.45 -41.37 -21.86
C SER A 95 19.14 -41.22 -22.63
N VAL A 96 19.01 -40.14 -23.40
CA VAL A 96 17.73 -39.72 -23.98
C VAL A 96 17.74 -39.88 -25.51
N VAL A 97 16.64 -40.38 -26.07
CA VAL A 97 16.31 -40.33 -27.50
C VAL A 97 15.30 -39.22 -27.74
N MET A 98 15.54 -38.31 -28.69
CA MET A 98 14.67 -37.16 -28.96
C MET A 98 13.95 -37.24 -30.31
N ALA A 99 12.64 -36.98 -30.31
CA ALA A 99 11.80 -36.96 -31.49
C ALA A 99 11.17 -35.58 -31.73
N GLN A 100 11.59 -34.89 -32.79
CA GLN A 100 10.98 -33.63 -33.19
C GLN A 100 9.59 -33.89 -33.81
N THR A 101 8.54 -33.30 -33.25
CA THR A 101 7.14 -33.58 -33.65
C THR A 101 6.76 -33.01 -35.03
N ARG A 102 7.37 -31.90 -35.44
CA ARG A 102 7.09 -31.25 -36.74
C ARG A 102 8.37 -30.64 -37.32
N GLY A 103 8.54 -30.75 -38.64
CA GLY A 103 9.74 -30.27 -39.34
C GLY A 103 11.01 -31.03 -38.94
N THR A 104 12.17 -30.63 -39.45
CA THR A 104 13.43 -31.37 -39.26
C THR A 104 14.58 -30.52 -38.72
N SER A 105 14.37 -29.22 -38.51
CA SER A 105 15.46 -28.26 -38.23
C SER A 105 16.33 -28.62 -37.02
N PHE A 106 15.73 -28.91 -35.87
CA PHE A 106 16.47 -29.30 -34.67
C PHE A 106 17.07 -30.69 -34.82
N ALA A 107 16.29 -31.66 -35.30
CA ALA A 107 16.75 -33.04 -35.46
C ALA A 107 17.96 -33.13 -36.39
N SER A 108 17.93 -32.45 -37.54
CA SER A 108 19.04 -32.39 -38.49
C SER A 108 20.27 -31.69 -37.90
N ALA A 109 20.08 -30.56 -37.19
CA ALA A 109 21.19 -29.83 -36.58
C ALA A 109 21.85 -30.64 -35.46
N CYS A 110 21.05 -31.27 -34.59
CA CYS A 110 21.54 -32.10 -33.49
C CYS A 110 22.21 -33.38 -34.00
N ALA A 111 21.66 -34.05 -35.02
CA ALA A 111 22.28 -35.21 -35.65
C ALA A 111 23.65 -34.86 -36.27
N LYS A 112 23.73 -33.70 -36.95
CA LYS A 112 24.99 -33.19 -37.51
C LYS A 112 26.04 -32.88 -36.44
N ALA A 113 25.60 -32.50 -35.23
CA ALA A 113 26.44 -32.27 -34.06
C ALA A 113 26.62 -33.55 -33.20
N GLU A 114 26.47 -34.73 -33.79
CA GLU A 114 26.63 -36.04 -33.12
C GLU A 114 25.79 -36.19 -31.85
N GLY A 115 24.58 -35.64 -31.86
CA GLY A 115 23.63 -35.70 -30.75
C GLY A 115 23.86 -34.65 -29.68
N SER A 116 24.62 -33.60 -29.97
CA SER A 116 24.83 -32.49 -29.04
C SER A 116 23.96 -31.28 -29.41
N TYR A 117 23.53 -30.52 -28.41
CA TYR A 117 22.96 -29.19 -28.59
C TYR A 117 23.33 -28.29 -27.40
N GLU A 118 23.35 -26.99 -27.63
CA GLU A 118 23.71 -26.01 -26.61
C GLU A 118 22.48 -25.47 -25.89
N VAL A 119 22.64 -25.10 -24.61
CA VAL A 119 21.69 -24.35 -23.80
C VAL A 119 22.45 -23.20 -23.13
N ASP A 120 22.01 -21.97 -23.38
CA ASP A 120 22.56 -20.78 -22.76
C ASP A 120 21.77 -20.45 -21.47
N THR A 121 22.51 -20.15 -20.40
CA THR A 121 21.99 -19.58 -19.16
C THR A 121 22.59 -18.21 -18.98
N ILE A 122 21.78 -17.17 -18.93
CA ILE A 122 22.24 -15.82 -18.64
C ILE A 122 22.20 -15.58 -17.13
N GLN A 123 23.34 -15.17 -16.59
CA GLN A 123 23.50 -14.89 -15.17
C GLN A 123 23.05 -13.47 -14.85
N LYS A 124 22.86 -13.18 -13.55
CA LYS A 124 22.42 -11.86 -13.08
C LYS A 124 23.37 -10.72 -13.48
N ASP A 125 24.66 -11.00 -13.65
CA ASP A 125 25.67 -10.04 -14.11
C ASP A 125 25.73 -9.88 -15.63
N GLY A 126 24.85 -10.58 -16.37
CA GLY A 126 24.77 -10.55 -17.83
C GLY A 126 25.71 -11.52 -18.53
N SER A 127 26.58 -12.23 -17.80
CA SER A 127 27.42 -13.27 -18.38
C SER A 127 26.56 -14.44 -18.87
N VAL A 128 26.91 -15.01 -20.02
CA VAL A 128 26.21 -16.16 -20.59
C VAL A 128 27.06 -17.41 -20.40
N GLN A 129 26.50 -18.40 -19.71
CA GLN A 129 27.07 -19.73 -19.55
C GLN A 129 26.40 -20.69 -20.53
N THR A 130 27.19 -21.30 -21.42
CA THR A 130 26.70 -22.30 -22.37
C THR A 130 26.97 -23.71 -21.84
N GLU A 131 25.91 -24.51 -21.70
CA GLU A 131 25.97 -25.94 -21.41
C GLU A 131 25.75 -26.75 -22.69
N VAL A 132 26.56 -27.79 -22.90
CA VAL A 132 26.36 -28.74 -24.02
C VAL A 132 25.61 -29.96 -23.50
N VAL A 133 24.39 -30.16 -24.00
CA VAL A 133 23.53 -31.29 -23.67
C VAL A 133 23.63 -32.34 -24.78
N GLN A 134 23.77 -33.60 -24.39
CA GLN A 134 23.93 -34.74 -25.29
C GLN A 134 22.73 -35.69 -25.24
N VAL A 135 22.28 -36.14 -26.40
CA VAL A 135 21.27 -37.18 -26.60
C VAL A 135 21.91 -38.36 -27.34
N ASP A 136 21.37 -39.56 -27.15
CA ASP A 136 21.89 -40.79 -27.76
C ASP A 136 21.38 -41.00 -29.19
N ALA A 137 20.17 -40.54 -29.48
CA ALA A 137 19.63 -40.52 -30.82
C ALA A 137 18.65 -39.37 -31.00
N VAL A 138 18.50 -38.92 -32.25
CA VAL A 138 17.53 -37.89 -32.61
C VAL A 138 16.89 -38.22 -33.96
N GLY A 139 15.67 -37.77 -34.17
CA GLY A 139 14.97 -37.88 -35.44
C GLY A 139 13.72 -37.00 -35.48
N SER A 140 13.01 -37.02 -36.60
CA SER A 140 11.76 -36.30 -36.78
C SER A 140 10.58 -37.26 -36.99
N LEU A 141 9.43 -36.88 -36.44
CA LEU A 141 8.13 -37.49 -36.72
C LEU A 141 7.42 -36.79 -37.88
N GLY A 142 7.95 -35.65 -38.35
CA GLY A 142 7.44 -34.89 -39.48
C GLY A 142 7.70 -35.54 -40.84
N ASP A 143 8.53 -36.58 -40.90
CA ASP A 143 8.76 -37.40 -42.08
C ASP A 143 8.38 -38.86 -41.85
N ALA A 144 7.92 -39.55 -42.89
CA ALA A 144 7.34 -40.89 -42.77
C ALA A 144 8.37 -41.97 -42.40
N GLU A 145 9.63 -41.82 -42.83
CA GLU A 145 10.69 -42.78 -42.53
C GLU A 145 11.15 -42.66 -41.07
N GLY A 146 11.31 -41.43 -40.58
CA GLY A 146 11.62 -41.10 -39.20
C GLY A 146 10.52 -41.57 -38.26
N ARG A 147 9.24 -41.30 -38.58
CA ARG A 147 8.11 -41.83 -37.80
C ARG A 147 8.11 -43.36 -37.76
N LYS A 148 8.36 -44.03 -38.89
CA LYS A 148 8.47 -45.50 -38.94
C LYS A 148 9.61 -46.02 -38.06
N ALA A 149 10.78 -45.38 -38.10
CA ALA A 149 11.93 -45.76 -37.27
C ALA A 149 11.66 -45.50 -35.77
N PHE A 150 10.95 -44.42 -35.44
CA PHE A 150 10.54 -44.09 -34.08
C PHE A 150 9.66 -45.18 -33.46
N MET A 151 8.67 -45.69 -34.22
CA MET A 151 7.78 -46.75 -33.74
C MET A 151 8.48 -48.10 -33.49
N GLN A 152 9.70 -48.28 -34.01
CA GLN A 152 10.53 -49.48 -33.75
C GLN A 152 11.39 -49.35 -32.48
N LEU A 153 11.50 -48.15 -31.88
CA LEU A 153 12.35 -47.92 -30.71
C LEU A 153 12.01 -48.78 -29.49
N PRO A 154 10.73 -49.05 -29.14
CA PRO A 154 10.43 -49.84 -27.95
C PRO A 154 11.06 -51.24 -27.95
N ALA A 155 11.17 -51.87 -29.13
CA ALA A 155 11.85 -53.17 -29.27
C ALA A 155 13.39 -53.07 -29.16
N LYS A 156 13.97 -51.88 -29.40
CA LYS A 156 15.41 -51.61 -29.32
C LYS A 156 15.87 -51.10 -27.96
N LEU A 157 14.94 -50.72 -27.09
CA LEU A 157 15.20 -50.10 -25.78
C LEU A 157 14.63 -50.99 -24.65
N PRO A 158 15.31 -52.10 -24.31
CA PRO A 158 14.81 -53.08 -23.34
C PRO A 158 14.72 -52.54 -21.92
N LYS A 159 15.32 -51.37 -21.63
CA LYS A 159 15.25 -50.69 -20.33
C LYS A 159 14.44 -49.40 -20.34
N LEU A 160 13.75 -49.05 -21.44
CA LEU A 160 12.84 -47.91 -21.50
C LEU A 160 11.96 -47.81 -20.24
N LYS A 161 12.02 -46.65 -19.59
CA LYS A 161 11.35 -46.29 -18.34
C LYS A 161 10.62 -44.94 -18.46
N PHE A 162 11.21 -43.96 -19.14
CA PHE A 162 10.67 -42.61 -19.23
C PHE A 162 10.20 -42.26 -20.64
N ILE A 163 9.03 -41.62 -20.72
CA ILE A 163 8.55 -40.95 -21.92
C ILE A 163 8.34 -39.47 -21.58
N GLY A 164 9.26 -38.61 -22.04
CA GLY A 164 9.10 -37.17 -21.97
C GLY A 164 8.11 -36.68 -23.03
N PHE A 165 7.13 -35.87 -22.64
CA PHE A 165 6.11 -35.33 -23.56
C PHE A 165 6.13 -33.79 -23.54
N GLY A 166 6.95 -33.21 -24.42
CA GLY A 166 7.18 -31.77 -24.53
C GLY A 166 6.37 -31.11 -25.62
N VAL A 167 5.04 -31.18 -25.48
CA VAL A 167 4.07 -30.60 -26.42
C VAL A 167 3.24 -29.56 -25.68
N THR A 168 3.03 -28.40 -26.30
CA THR A 168 2.24 -27.31 -25.71
C THR A 168 0.77 -27.68 -25.61
N GLU A 169 0.00 -26.97 -24.78
CA GLU A 169 -1.47 -27.11 -24.64
C GLU A 169 -2.20 -27.26 -26.00
N SER A 170 -1.85 -26.44 -26.99
CA SER A 170 -2.42 -26.49 -28.35
C SER A 170 -2.19 -27.81 -29.12
N GLY A 171 -1.21 -28.61 -28.71
CA GLY A 171 -0.93 -29.94 -29.25
C GLY A 171 -1.50 -31.09 -28.40
N ILE A 172 -2.00 -30.83 -27.19
CA ILE A 172 -2.67 -31.80 -26.32
C ILE A 172 -4.17 -31.80 -26.66
N VAL A 173 -4.49 -32.28 -27.86
CA VAL A 173 -5.86 -32.28 -28.40
C VAL A 173 -6.24 -33.64 -28.96
N LYS A 174 -7.52 -33.98 -28.91
CA LYS A 174 -8.06 -35.25 -29.42
C LYS A 174 -7.74 -35.44 -30.89
N GLY A 175 -7.15 -36.59 -31.24
CA GLY A 175 -6.73 -36.91 -32.60
C GLY A 175 -5.54 -36.08 -33.12
N GLY A 176 -4.90 -35.27 -32.26
CA GLY A 176 -3.70 -34.51 -32.62
C GLY A 176 -2.52 -35.45 -32.91
N PRO A 177 -1.63 -35.12 -33.87
CA PRO A 177 -0.52 -36.01 -34.27
C PRO A 177 0.35 -36.48 -33.10
N ALA A 178 0.65 -35.61 -32.14
CA ALA A 178 1.48 -35.98 -31.00
C ALA A 178 0.82 -36.98 -30.04
N ILE A 179 -0.51 -36.90 -29.85
CA ILE A 179 -1.26 -37.87 -29.05
C ILE A 179 -1.34 -39.21 -29.80
N VAL A 180 -1.56 -39.17 -31.12
CA VAL A 180 -1.55 -40.38 -31.96
C VAL A 180 -0.18 -41.06 -31.88
N ASP A 181 0.91 -40.31 -32.01
CA ASP A 181 2.27 -40.83 -31.94
C ASP A 181 2.61 -41.40 -30.55
N LEU A 182 2.18 -40.73 -29.47
CA LEU A 182 2.33 -41.25 -28.11
C LEU A 182 1.54 -42.55 -27.90
N THR A 183 0.30 -42.59 -28.37
CA THR A 183 -0.59 -43.76 -28.23
C THR A 183 0.00 -44.97 -28.96
N GLU A 184 0.44 -44.77 -30.21
CA GLU A 184 1.06 -45.83 -31.01
C GLU A 184 2.41 -46.28 -30.42
N LEU A 185 3.23 -45.37 -29.90
CA LEU A 185 4.48 -45.72 -29.19
C LEU A 185 4.21 -46.58 -27.95
N LEU A 186 3.20 -46.22 -27.15
CA LEU A 186 2.79 -46.98 -25.97
C LEU A 186 2.29 -48.38 -26.37
N PHE A 187 1.56 -48.49 -27.48
CA PHE A 187 1.11 -49.77 -28.00
C PHE A 187 2.27 -50.67 -28.41
N TYR A 188 3.27 -50.16 -29.13
CA TYR A 188 4.48 -50.93 -29.46
C TYR A 188 5.33 -51.25 -28.22
N SER A 189 5.30 -50.40 -27.20
CA SER A 189 5.94 -50.69 -25.91
C SER A 189 5.26 -51.84 -25.18
N PHE A 190 3.93 -51.86 -25.17
CA PHE A 190 3.13 -52.98 -24.66
C PHE A 190 3.44 -54.29 -25.40
N GLN A 191 3.52 -54.26 -26.73
CA GLN A 191 3.84 -55.46 -27.52
C GLN A 191 5.25 -55.99 -27.24
N ALA A 192 6.23 -55.08 -27.11
CA ALA A 192 7.61 -55.47 -26.84
C ALA A 192 7.81 -55.95 -25.39
N ARG A 193 7.16 -55.29 -24.42
CA ARG A 193 7.37 -55.48 -22.97
C ARG A 193 6.07 -55.25 -22.19
N PRO A 194 5.14 -56.22 -22.15
CA PRO A 194 3.83 -56.05 -21.50
C PRO A 194 3.90 -55.85 -19.98
N ASP A 195 5.02 -56.22 -19.34
CA ASP A 195 5.23 -56.05 -17.90
C ASP A 195 6.01 -54.78 -17.52
N ALA A 196 6.46 -53.99 -18.50
CA ALA A 196 7.25 -52.79 -18.25
C ALA A 196 6.42 -51.70 -17.58
N VAL A 197 6.96 -51.10 -16.51
CA VAL A 197 6.40 -49.88 -15.92
C VAL A 197 7.00 -48.67 -16.63
N LEU A 198 6.15 -47.78 -17.14
CA LEU A 198 6.54 -46.58 -17.86
C LEU A 198 6.01 -45.32 -17.17
N SER A 199 6.83 -44.29 -17.12
CA SER A 199 6.47 -42.96 -16.60
C SER A 199 6.42 -41.94 -17.73
N VAL A 200 5.24 -41.38 -17.98
CA VAL A 200 5.04 -40.28 -18.94
C VAL A 200 5.13 -38.96 -18.17
N VAL A 201 6.16 -38.17 -18.45
CA VAL A 201 6.43 -36.88 -17.81
C VAL A 201 6.28 -35.76 -18.84
N ASN A 202 5.31 -34.87 -18.63
CA ASN A 202 5.02 -33.80 -19.58
C ASN A 202 5.58 -32.45 -19.11
N THR A 203 5.79 -31.52 -20.04
CA THR A 203 6.36 -30.18 -19.75
C THR A 203 5.43 -29.03 -20.13
N ASP A 204 4.12 -29.22 -20.01
CA ASP A 204 3.14 -28.17 -20.21
C ASP A 204 2.51 -27.75 -18.87
N ASN A 205 1.83 -26.60 -18.81
CA ASN A 205 1.18 -26.10 -17.60
C ASN A 205 -0.35 -26.23 -17.63
N LEU A 206 -0.90 -26.98 -18.60
CA LEU A 206 -2.31 -27.36 -18.61
C LEU A 206 -2.68 -28.04 -17.26
N PRO A 207 -3.75 -27.60 -16.57
CA PRO A 207 -4.18 -28.24 -15.34
C PRO A 207 -4.50 -29.71 -15.56
N LYS A 208 -4.00 -30.57 -14.65
CA LYS A 208 -4.15 -32.04 -14.74
C LYS A 208 -3.68 -32.60 -16.10
N ASN A 209 -2.56 -32.07 -16.61
CA ASN A 209 -1.98 -32.45 -17.89
C ASN A 209 -1.74 -33.96 -18.04
N GLY A 210 -1.28 -34.66 -17.01
CA GLY A 210 -1.10 -36.12 -17.00
C GLY A 210 -2.43 -36.85 -17.19
N ASP A 211 -3.45 -36.49 -16.41
CA ASP A 211 -4.80 -37.08 -16.52
C ASP A 211 -5.42 -36.81 -17.90
N ALA A 212 -5.28 -35.58 -18.40
CA ALA A 212 -5.77 -35.18 -19.71
C ALA A 212 -5.11 -36.00 -20.83
N ILE A 213 -3.79 -36.16 -20.79
CA ILE A 213 -3.05 -36.97 -21.76
C ILE A 213 -3.48 -38.44 -21.68
N LYS A 214 -3.59 -39.01 -20.47
CA LYS A 214 -4.05 -40.41 -20.28
C LYS A 214 -5.42 -40.64 -20.91
N LYS A 215 -6.37 -39.73 -20.66
CA LYS A 215 -7.70 -39.76 -21.24
C LYS A 215 -7.64 -39.72 -22.77
N LEU A 216 -6.86 -38.79 -23.32
CA LEU A 216 -6.72 -38.66 -24.78
C LEU A 216 -6.10 -39.92 -25.41
N VAL A 217 -5.09 -40.52 -24.78
CA VAL A 217 -4.48 -41.78 -25.25
C VAL A 217 -5.50 -42.91 -25.32
N LEU A 218 -6.32 -43.09 -24.28
CA LEU A 218 -7.36 -44.14 -24.23
C LEU A 218 -8.51 -43.91 -25.23
N GLU A 219 -8.76 -42.66 -25.63
CA GLU A 219 -9.80 -42.30 -26.60
C GLU A 219 -9.31 -42.21 -28.05
N THR A 220 -7.99 -42.29 -28.29
CA THR A 220 -7.40 -42.03 -29.60
C THR A 220 -7.46 -43.25 -30.50
N GLN A 221 -7.79 -43.02 -31.76
CA GLN A 221 -7.68 -44.01 -32.83
C GLN A 221 -6.42 -43.75 -33.64
N TRP A 222 -5.74 -44.81 -34.07
CA TRP A 222 -4.51 -44.70 -34.88
C TRP A 222 -4.48 -45.73 -36.02
N PRO A 223 -3.68 -45.50 -37.08
CA PRO A 223 -3.53 -46.45 -38.17
C PRO A 223 -2.98 -47.81 -37.70
N GLY A 224 -3.63 -48.91 -38.10
CA GLY A 224 -3.18 -50.27 -37.73
C GLY A 224 -3.57 -50.73 -36.33
N GLN A 225 -4.46 -50.00 -35.65
CA GLN A 225 -5.05 -50.37 -34.36
C GLN A 225 -5.70 -51.77 -34.41
N PRO A 226 -5.44 -52.67 -33.43
CA PRO A 226 -6.07 -53.99 -33.37
C PRO A 226 -7.56 -53.90 -32.99
N GLY A 227 -8.33 -54.92 -33.36
CA GLY A 227 -9.78 -54.96 -33.08
C GLY A 227 -10.16 -55.10 -31.60
N ASP A 228 -9.29 -55.71 -30.78
CA ASP A 228 -9.44 -55.77 -29.32
C ASP A 228 -8.34 -54.97 -28.64
N LEU A 229 -8.74 -53.93 -27.90
CA LEU A 229 -7.85 -53.04 -27.15
C LEU A 229 -7.84 -53.30 -25.65
N ALA A 230 -8.68 -54.22 -25.14
CA ALA A 230 -8.79 -54.43 -23.69
C ALA A 230 -7.44 -54.74 -23.01
N PRO A 231 -6.55 -55.60 -23.59
CA PRO A 231 -5.23 -55.84 -22.99
C PRO A 231 -4.33 -54.60 -22.97
N PHE A 232 -4.36 -53.80 -24.03
CA PHE A 232 -3.58 -52.56 -24.10
C PHE A 232 -4.10 -51.50 -23.12
N HIS A 233 -5.43 -51.34 -23.01
CA HIS A 233 -6.03 -50.43 -22.04
C HIS A 233 -5.70 -50.85 -20.61
N ALA A 234 -5.76 -52.15 -20.29
CA ALA A 234 -5.34 -52.66 -18.99
C ALA A 234 -3.86 -52.36 -18.70
N TYR A 235 -2.98 -52.49 -19.69
CA TYR A 235 -1.57 -52.09 -19.58
C TYR A 235 -1.43 -50.59 -19.32
N VAL A 236 -2.09 -49.72 -20.09
CA VAL A 236 -2.05 -48.27 -19.91
C VAL A 236 -2.59 -47.87 -18.53
N GLU A 237 -3.61 -48.56 -18.03
CA GLU A 237 -4.20 -48.26 -16.72
C GLU A 237 -3.32 -48.68 -15.54
N THR A 238 -2.60 -49.81 -15.66
CA THR A 238 -1.89 -50.44 -14.52
C THR A 238 -0.37 -50.31 -14.56
N LYS A 239 0.22 -50.05 -15.72
CA LYS A 239 1.68 -50.03 -15.93
C LYS A 239 2.20 -48.69 -16.46
N VAL A 240 1.35 -47.83 -17.01
CA VAL A 240 1.75 -46.51 -17.52
C VAL A 240 1.27 -45.41 -16.58
N HIS A 241 2.22 -44.72 -15.97
CA HIS A 241 1.98 -43.64 -15.02
C HIS A 241 2.10 -42.30 -15.75
N PHE A 242 0.96 -41.62 -15.92
CA PHE A 242 0.92 -40.28 -16.50
C PHE A 242 1.01 -39.27 -15.36
N HIS A 243 2.18 -38.66 -15.22
CA HIS A 243 2.44 -37.75 -14.12
C HIS A 243 1.89 -36.36 -14.45
N ASN A 244 1.12 -35.80 -13.50
CA ASN A 244 0.77 -34.39 -13.53
C ASN A 244 2.01 -33.55 -13.19
N THR A 245 2.21 -32.44 -13.89
CA THR A 245 3.41 -31.60 -13.72
C THR A 245 3.12 -30.11 -13.68
N MET A 246 4.08 -29.36 -13.14
CA MET A 246 4.18 -27.91 -13.25
C MET A 246 5.60 -27.54 -13.65
N VAL A 247 5.78 -26.65 -14.64
CA VAL A 247 7.11 -26.23 -15.11
C VAL A 247 7.27 -24.73 -15.11
N ASP A 248 8.34 -24.19 -14.53
CA ASP A 248 8.59 -22.76 -14.47
C ASP A 248 10.07 -22.40 -14.71
N ARG A 249 10.34 -21.79 -15.86
CA ARG A 249 11.65 -21.24 -16.23
C ARG A 249 11.46 -20.28 -17.39
N LEU A 250 11.92 -19.05 -17.29
CA LEU A 250 11.88 -18.11 -18.39
C LEU A 250 12.82 -18.61 -19.50
N THR A 251 12.29 -18.75 -20.72
CA THR A 251 13.04 -19.26 -21.87
C THR A 251 12.85 -18.38 -23.11
N SER A 252 13.96 -18.13 -23.80
CA SER A 252 14.08 -17.47 -25.09
C SER A 252 15.11 -18.24 -25.94
N HIS A 253 15.83 -17.56 -26.83
CA HIS A 253 16.83 -18.15 -27.69
C HIS A 253 18.02 -17.22 -27.88
N ARG A 254 19.18 -17.78 -28.25
CA ARG A 254 20.39 -17.01 -28.56
C ARG A 254 20.11 -16.04 -29.69
N ALA A 255 20.62 -14.82 -29.57
CA ALA A 255 20.52 -13.82 -30.63
C ALA A 255 21.14 -14.37 -31.93
N GLY A 256 20.36 -14.38 -33.02
CA GLY A 256 20.79 -14.91 -34.32
C GLY A 256 20.71 -16.43 -34.47
N ASP A 257 20.41 -17.19 -33.41
CA ASP A 257 20.27 -18.65 -33.47
C ASP A 257 19.10 -19.15 -32.61
N ALA A 258 17.97 -19.40 -33.28
CA ALA A 258 16.74 -19.89 -32.64
C ALA A 258 16.83 -21.34 -32.12
N LEU A 259 17.86 -22.10 -32.53
CA LEU A 259 18.03 -23.48 -32.09
C LEU A 259 18.64 -23.58 -30.71
N VAL A 260 19.40 -22.59 -30.24
CA VAL A 260 19.98 -22.61 -28.89
C VAL A 260 19.01 -21.94 -27.91
N PRO A 261 18.41 -22.68 -26.95
CA PRO A 261 17.59 -22.08 -25.91
C PRO A 261 18.45 -21.16 -25.04
N LEU A 262 17.95 -19.95 -24.77
CA LEU A 262 18.50 -19.04 -23.78
C LEU A 262 17.56 -19.01 -22.58
N THR A 263 18.08 -19.10 -21.36
CA THR A 263 17.29 -19.27 -20.15
C THR A 263 17.81 -18.43 -19.00
N GLU A 264 16.96 -18.14 -18.03
CA GLU A 264 17.40 -17.70 -16.71
C GLU A 264 18.05 -18.87 -15.92
N PRO A 265 18.78 -18.59 -14.81
CA PRO A 265 19.23 -19.62 -13.89
C PRO A 265 18.04 -20.43 -13.35
N TRP A 266 18.28 -21.67 -12.92
CA TRP A 266 17.23 -22.57 -12.42
C TRP A 266 16.44 -21.94 -11.26
N PRO A 267 15.11 -21.71 -11.43
CA PRO A 267 14.26 -21.27 -10.32
C PRO A 267 14.10 -22.35 -9.24
N THR A 268 13.69 -21.93 -8.04
CA THR A 268 13.48 -22.85 -6.89
C THR A 268 12.45 -23.93 -7.19
N LYS A 269 11.50 -23.67 -8.10
CA LYS A 269 10.47 -24.62 -8.55
C LYS A 269 10.47 -24.71 -10.07
N THR A 270 11.49 -25.33 -10.66
CA THR A 270 11.65 -25.45 -12.11
C THR A 270 10.77 -26.53 -12.74
N LEU A 271 10.76 -27.73 -12.17
CA LEU A 271 9.94 -28.86 -12.62
C LEU A 271 9.39 -29.58 -11.39
N ILE A 272 8.08 -29.63 -11.29
CA ILE A 272 7.39 -30.36 -10.23
C ILE A 272 6.63 -31.51 -10.89
N ILE A 273 6.80 -32.71 -10.33
CA ILE A 273 6.17 -33.93 -10.82
C ILE A 273 5.37 -34.54 -9.67
N GLU A 274 4.08 -34.76 -9.89
CA GLU A 274 3.26 -35.52 -8.96
C GLU A 274 3.44 -37.03 -9.21
N ASP A 275 3.83 -37.76 -8.17
CA ASP A 275 3.98 -39.20 -8.17
C ASP A 275 3.33 -39.82 -6.93
N LEU A 276 2.00 -39.93 -6.99
CA LEU A 276 1.21 -40.55 -5.93
C LEU A 276 1.40 -42.07 -5.83
N HIS A 277 2.02 -42.68 -6.83
CA HIS A 277 2.24 -44.13 -6.90
C HIS A 277 3.66 -44.54 -6.47
N GLY A 278 4.56 -43.58 -6.23
CA GLY A 278 5.93 -43.84 -5.80
C GLY A 278 6.75 -44.65 -6.80
N VAL A 279 6.48 -44.49 -8.10
CA VAL A 279 7.20 -45.19 -9.18
C VAL A 279 8.47 -44.47 -9.64
N LEU A 280 8.64 -43.22 -9.22
CA LEU A 280 9.79 -42.39 -9.48
C LEU A 280 10.79 -42.45 -8.31
N ASP A 281 12.08 -42.46 -8.64
CA ASP A 281 13.13 -42.25 -7.63
C ASP A 281 13.28 -40.74 -7.41
N ALA A 282 12.64 -40.25 -6.35
CA ALA A 282 12.64 -38.82 -6.04
C ALA A 282 14.04 -38.27 -5.77
N LYS A 283 14.93 -39.06 -5.14
CA LYS A 283 16.28 -38.60 -4.83
C LYS A 283 17.12 -38.44 -6.10
N VAL A 284 16.95 -39.37 -7.05
CA VAL A 284 17.69 -39.36 -8.31
C VAL A 284 17.17 -38.27 -9.26
N LEU A 285 15.85 -38.11 -9.38
CA LEU A 285 15.26 -37.08 -10.25
C LEU A 285 15.45 -35.65 -9.71
N SER A 286 15.51 -35.47 -8.39
CA SER A 286 15.82 -34.19 -7.76
C SER A 286 17.33 -33.88 -7.68
N ALA A 287 18.16 -34.50 -8.54
CA ALA A 287 19.59 -34.22 -8.61
C ALA A 287 19.91 -32.79 -9.04
N LEU A 288 19.06 -32.19 -9.88
CA LEU A 288 19.16 -30.78 -10.26
C LEU A 288 18.35 -29.89 -9.30
N PRO A 289 18.87 -28.70 -8.96
CA PRO A 289 18.13 -27.74 -8.14
C PRO A 289 16.83 -27.34 -8.86
N GLY A 290 15.75 -27.26 -8.09
CA GLY A 290 14.44 -26.86 -8.61
C GLY A 290 13.58 -28.00 -9.16
N VAL A 291 14.04 -29.26 -9.14
CA VAL A 291 13.22 -30.42 -9.48
C VAL A 291 12.62 -31.03 -8.21
N HIS A 292 11.29 -31.10 -8.13
CA HIS A 292 10.57 -31.59 -6.95
C HIS A 292 9.60 -32.71 -7.30
N ILE A 293 9.63 -33.80 -6.54
CA ILE A 293 8.62 -34.86 -6.63
C ILE A 293 7.62 -34.71 -5.49
N ARG A 294 6.33 -34.57 -5.83
CA ARG A 294 5.22 -34.50 -4.88
C ARG A 294 4.57 -35.87 -4.76
N THR A 295 4.71 -36.49 -3.60
CA THR A 295 4.14 -37.81 -3.33
C THR A 295 2.83 -37.74 -2.53
N THR A 296 2.41 -36.53 -2.16
CA THR A 296 1.15 -36.28 -1.43
C THR A 296 0.18 -35.49 -2.30
N ALA A 297 -1.06 -35.98 -2.42
CA ALA A 297 -2.11 -35.31 -3.18
C ALA A 297 -2.37 -33.90 -2.64
N GLY A 298 -2.62 -32.93 -3.53
CA GLY A 298 -2.85 -31.53 -3.17
C GLY A 298 -1.60 -30.64 -3.19
N GLN A 299 -0.39 -31.21 -3.10
CA GLN A 299 0.84 -30.41 -3.08
C GLN A 299 1.12 -29.76 -4.44
N LEU A 300 0.87 -30.48 -5.55
CA LEU A 300 1.04 -29.92 -6.88
C LEU A 300 0.04 -28.78 -7.14
N GLU A 301 -1.18 -28.89 -6.63
CA GLU A 301 -2.19 -27.83 -6.71
C GLU A 301 -1.77 -26.58 -5.95
N GLN A 302 -1.14 -26.72 -4.77
CA GLN A 302 -0.57 -25.58 -4.04
C GLN A 302 0.56 -24.91 -4.83
N ASP A 303 1.43 -25.69 -5.46
CA ASP A 303 2.51 -25.16 -6.31
C ASP A 303 1.95 -24.40 -7.53
N HIS A 304 0.91 -24.94 -8.19
CA HIS A 304 0.20 -24.26 -9.27
C HIS A 304 -0.47 -22.97 -8.80
N LEU A 305 -1.10 -23.00 -7.61
CA LEU A 305 -1.78 -21.84 -7.03
C LEU A 305 -0.81 -20.67 -6.81
N LEU A 306 0.35 -20.95 -6.20
CA LEU A 306 1.41 -19.97 -5.98
C LEU A 306 1.90 -19.36 -7.30
N LYS A 307 2.23 -20.21 -8.28
CA LYS A 307 2.70 -19.74 -9.58
C LYS A 307 1.63 -18.93 -10.33
N LEU A 308 0.37 -19.38 -10.33
CA LEU A 308 -0.70 -18.69 -11.04
C LEU A 308 -1.04 -17.34 -10.40
N SER A 309 -1.10 -17.29 -9.06
CA SER A 309 -1.56 -16.11 -8.33
C SER A 309 -0.45 -15.10 -8.04
N ILE A 310 0.82 -15.52 -8.03
CA ILE A 310 1.96 -14.62 -7.83
C ILE A 310 2.64 -14.39 -9.17
N ALA A 311 3.45 -15.36 -9.63
CA ALA A 311 4.32 -15.16 -10.79
C ALA A 311 3.55 -14.71 -12.02
N ASN A 312 2.54 -15.50 -12.42
CA ASN A 312 1.76 -15.20 -13.60
C ASN A 312 0.87 -13.96 -13.45
N ALA A 313 0.30 -13.71 -12.26
CA ALA A 313 -0.60 -12.57 -12.03
C ALA A 313 0.14 -11.24 -12.01
N VAL A 314 1.24 -11.15 -11.27
CA VAL A 314 2.12 -9.97 -11.20
C VAL A 314 2.68 -9.66 -12.58
N HIS A 315 3.13 -10.69 -13.32
CA HIS A 315 3.58 -10.51 -14.69
C HIS A 315 2.47 -10.01 -15.62
N THR A 316 1.26 -10.56 -15.50
CA THR A 316 0.09 -10.12 -16.27
C THR A 316 -0.29 -8.66 -15.96
N ALA A 317 -0.24 -8.22 -14.71
CA ALA A 317 -0.50 -6.82 -14.34
C ALA A 317 0.56 -5.86 -14.94
N MET A 318 1.80 -6.31 -15.08
CA MET A 318 2.93 -5.53 -15.56
C MET A 318 3.01 -5.40 -17.08
N VAL A 319 2.89 -6.52 -17.82
CA VAL A 319 3.25 -6.56 -19.26
C VAL A 319 2.42 -5.63 -20.14
N TYR A 320 1.15 -5.42 -19.81
CA TYR A 320 0.28 -4.53 -20.59
C TYR A 320 0.65 -3.07 -20.38
N LEU A 321 1.04 -2.70 -19.16
CA LEU A 321 1.52 -1.35 -18.86
C LEU A 321 2.82 -1.10 -19.61
N LEU A 322 3.80 -2.01 -19.52
CA LEU A 322 5.06 -1.91 -20.26
C LEU A 322 4.85 -1.82 -21.78
N ALA A 323 3.94 -2.61 -22.34
CA ALA A 323 3.62 -2.56 -23.76
C ALA A 323 3.04 -1.19 -24.17
N LEU A 324 2.13 -0.63 -23.38
CA LEU A 324 1.53 0.69 -23.64
C LEU A 324 2.55 1.84 -23.48
N THR A 325 3.51 1.71 -22.55
CA THR A 325 4.61 2.68 -22.37
C THR A 325 5.76 2.49 -23.36
N ARG A 326 5.54 1.77 -24.48
CA ARG A 326 6.50 1.53 -25.55
C ARG A 326 7.75 0.74 -25.14
N VAL A 327 7.67 -0.05 -24.07
CA VAL A 327 8.76 -0.92 -23.63
C VAL A 327 8.63 -2.28 -24.31
N LYS A 328 9.68 -2.71 -25.02
CA LYS A 328 9.66 -3.98 -25.77
C LYS A 328 9.77 -5.21 -24.86
N THR A 329 10.67 -5.15 -23.88
CA THR A 329 11.04 -6.33 -23.09
C THR A 329 10.90 -6.09 -21.59
N THR A 330 10.58 -7.14 -20.84
CA THR A 330 10.35 -7.04 -19.38
C THR A 330 11.58 -6.63 -18.59
N SER A 331 12.79 -6.86 -19.09
CA SER A 331 14.05 -6.53 -18.40
C SER A 331 14.27 -5.02 -18.24
N GLU A 332 13.52 -4.20 -18.97
CA GLU A 332 13.57 -2.74 -18.85
C GLU A 332 12.64 -2.18 -17.75
N VAL A 333 11.96 -3.05 -17.00
CA VAL A 333 11.04 -2.65 -15.90
C VAL A 333 11.74 -1.78 -14.85
N LEU A 334 13.03 -2.01 -14.59
CA LEU A 334 13.83 -1.24 -13.63
C LEU A 334 13.97 0.25 -14.00
N LYS A 335 13.68 0.62 -15.26
CA LYS A 335 13.69 2.01 -15.70
C LYS A 335 12.43 2.78 -15.27
N ILE A 336 11.42 2.11 -14.73
CA ILE A 336 10.10 2.67 -14.37
C ILE A 336 9.75 2.25 -12.92
N PRO A 337 10.29 2.95 -11.91
CA PRO A 337 10.13 2.57 -10.50
C PRO A 337 8.68 2.55 -10.02
N GLU A 338 7.78 3.31 -10.66
CA GLU A 338 6.35 3.34 -10.39
C GLU A 338 5.72 1.95 -10.55
N ILE A 339 6.22 1.15 -11.50
CA ILE A 339 5.74 -0.22 -11.73
C ILE A 339 6.09 -1.11 -10.54
N ARG A 340 7.28 -0.96 -9.95
CA ARG A 340 7.66 -1.75 -8.77
C ARG A 340 6.71 -1.47 -7.61
N GLN A 341 6.48 -0.18 -7.32
CA GLN A 341 5.58 0.24 -6.25
C GLN A 341 4.15 -0.25 -6.49
N PHE A 342 3.67 -0.19 -7.74
CA PHE A 342 2.38 -0.72 -8.15
C PHE A 342 2.25 -2.22 -7.87
N LEU A 343 3.23 -3.03 -8.25
CA LEU A 343 3.20 -4.47 -8.06
C LEU A 343 3.24 -4.86 -6.57
N ASP A 344 4.04 -4.15 -5.77
CA ASP A 344 4.09 -4.36 -4.31
C ASP A 344 2.74 -4.07 -3.65
N LEU A 345 2.07 -3.00 -4.07
CA LEU A 345 0.76 -2.62 -3.54
C LEU A 345 -0.36 -3.55 -4.02
N LEU A 346 -0.34 -3.96 -5.30
CA LEU A 346 -1.25 -4.99 -5.83
C LEU A 346 -1.08 -6.31 -5.07
N TYR A 347 0.17 -6.70 -4.81
CA TYR A 347 0.48 -7.91 -4.07
C TYR A 347 -0.07 -7.83 -2.64
N ALA A 348 0.26 -6.77 -1.92
CA ALA A 348 -0.13 -6.60 -0.51
C ALA A 348 -1.64 -6.44 -0.32
N LYS A 349 -2.34 -5.76 -1.24
CA LYS A 349 -3.76 -5.43 -1.10
C LYS A 349 -4.70 -6.51 -1.63
N ASP A 350 -4.32 -7.25 -2.67
CA ASP A 350 -5.23 -8.20 -3.34
C ASP A 350 -4.68 -9.62 -3.41
N ILE A 351 -3.43 -9.81 -3.83
CA ILE A 351 -2.88 -11.15 -4.10
C ILE A 351 -2.58 -11.92 -2.81
N ALA A 352 -1.82 -11.33 -1.89
CA ALA A 352 -1.43 -12.01 -0.65
C ALA A 352 -2.63 -12.40 0.23
N PRO A 353 -3.65 -11.52 0.45
CA PRO A 353 -4.87 -11.93 1.16
C PRO A 353 -5.58 -13.12 0.50
N SER A 354 -5.61 -13.17 -0.83
CA SER A 354 -6.28 -14.24 -1.56
C SER A 354 -5.60 -15.60 -1.40
N LEU A 355 -4.26 -15.60 -1.22
CA LEU A 355 -3.49 -16.81 -0.99
C LEU A 355 -3.70 -17.33 0.44
N VAL A 356 -3.74 -16.42 1.41
CA VAL A 356 -4.08 -16.75 2.81
C VAL A 356 -5.48 -17.36 2.88
N ALA A 357 -6.45 -16.76 2.20
CA ALA A 357 -7.82 -17.30 2.10
C ALA A 357 -7.88 -18.70 1.46
N ARG A 358 -6.88 -19.06 0.64
CA ARG A 358 -6.76 -20.36 -0.04
C ARG A 358 -5.78 -21.32 0.63
N GLY A 359 -5.39 -21.05 1.88
CA GLY A 359 -4.61 -21.96 2.73
C GLY A 359 -3.10 -21.89 2.57
N VAL A 360 -2.57 -20.86 1.91
CA VAL A 360 -1.12 -20.61 1.80
C VAL A 360 -0.68 -19.68 2.94
N SER A 361 0.45 -19.99 3.60
CA SER A 361 0.98 -19.12 4.66
C SER A 361 1.45 -17.77 4.11
N LYS A 362 1.42 -16.73 4.96
CA LYS A 362 1.90 -15.40 4.56
C LYS A 362 3.39 -15.44 4.20
N GLU A 363 4.16 -16.23 4.94
CA GLU A 363 5.60 -16.40 4.77
C GLU A 363 5.93 -17.07 3.43
N GLU A 364 5.22 -18.13 3.07
CA GLU A 364 5.40 -18.82 1.78
C GLU A 364 4.97 -17.94 0.59
N ALA A 365 3.86 -17.21 0.75
CA ALA A 365 3.40 -16.26 -0.25
C ALA A 365 4.43 -15.13 -0.45
N GLN A 366 5.00 -14.60 0.63
CA GLN A 366 5.99 -13.52 0.55
C GLN A 366 7.29 -14.02 -0.09
N HIS A 367 7.78 -15.18 0.34
CA HIS A 367 8.99 -15.78 -0.23
C HIS A 367 8.87 -16.01 -1.74
N THR A 368 7.72 -16.53 -2.19
CA THR A 368 7.46 -16.76 -3.61
C THR A 368 7.39 -15.43 -4.39
N TYR A 369 6.83 -14.39 -3.79
CA TYR A 369 6.78 -13.05 -4.40
C TYR A 369 8.18 -12.43 -4.52
N ASP A 370 9.01 -12.53 -3.47
CA ASP A 370 10.37 -12.01 -3.49
C ASP A 370 11.25 -12.72 -4.52
N GLU A 371 11.15 -14.06 -4.60
CA GLU A 371 11.82 -14.85 -5.64
C GLU A 371 11.38 -14.42 -7.04
N TRP A 372 10.06 -14.28 -7.25
CA TRP A 372 9.52 -13.87 -8.54
C TRP A 372 9.99 -12.47 -8.94
N MET A 373 9.95 -11.52 -8.01
CA MET A 373 10.38 -10.16 -8.29
C MET A 373 11.87 -10.08 -8.62
N ALA A 374 12.72 -10.88 -7.97
CA ALA A 374 14.13 -10.96 -8.32
C ALA A 374 14.38 -11.48 -9.76
N ARG A 375 13.43 -12.23 -10.34
CA ARG A 375 13.46 -12.67 -11.74
C ARG A 375 12.93 -11.59 -12.69
N VAL A 376 11.87 -10.88 -12.30
CA VAL A 376 11.33 -9.73 -13.04
C VAL A 376 12.38 -8.62 -13.18
N GLU A 377 13.19 -8.41 -12.14
CA GLU A 377 14.24 -7.39 -12.08
C GLU A 377 15.57 -7.82 -12.74
N HIS A 378 15.57 -8.91 -13.52
CA HIS A 378 16.76 -9.37 -14.22
C HIS A 378 17.11 -8.46 -15.41
N GLU A 379 18.07 -7.54 -15.23
CA GLU A 379 18.43 -6.50 -16.22
C GLU A 379 18.79 -7.04 -17.61
N HIS A 380 19.43 -8.21 -17.66
CA HIS A 380 19.90 -8.78 -18.93
C HIS A 380 18.95 -9.80 -19.57
N PHE A 381 17.83 -10.15 -18.91
CA PHE A 381 16.94 -11.20 -19.40
C PHE A 381 15.48 -10.82 -19.24
N GLY A 382 14.80 -10.66 -20.37
CA GLY A 382 13.40 -10.31 -20.40
C GLY A 382 12.68 -10.97 -21.56
N LEU A 383 11.36 -11.06 -21.45
CA LEU A 383 10.49 -11.55 -22.51
C LEU A 383 9.88 -10.37 -23.26
N ASP A 384 9.53 -10.59 -24.53
CA ASP A 384 8.81 -9.61 -25.34
C ASP A 384 7.39 -9.38 -24.77
N ASN A 385 7.08 -8.14 -24.38
CA ASN A 385 5.82 -7.77 -23.72
C ASN A 385 4.60 -8.05 -24.62
N PHE A 386 4.73 -7.94 -25.94
CA PHE A 386 3.65 -8.18 -26.88
C PHE A 386 3.44 -9.67 -27.15
N TRP A 387 4.52 -10.46 -27.18
CA TRP A 387 4.42 -11.92 -27.20
C TRP A 387 3.74 -12.44 -25.92
N VAL A 388 4.15 -11.96 -24.74
CA VAL A 388 3.55 -12.39 -23.47
C VAL A 388 2.14 -11.80 -23.27
N GLY A 389 1.82 -10.66 -23.87
CA GLY A 389 0.51 -10.01 -23.75
C GLY A 389 -0.66 -10.76 -24.40
N GLN A 390 -0.41 -11.72 -25.30
CA GLN A 390 -1.48 -12.43 -26.01
C GLN A 390 -2.42 -13.22 -25.08
N ASN A 391 -3.66 -13.45 -25.51
CA ASN A 391 -4.73 -14.11 -24.73
C ASN A 391 -5.06 -13.37 -23.42
N ALA A 392 -5.16 -12.04 -23.48
CA ALA A 392 -5.23 -11.19 -22.30
C ALA A 392 -6.42 -11.48 -21.37
N MET A 393 -7.64 -11.61 -21.90
CA MET A 393 -8.82 -11.87 -21.05
C MET A 393 -8.81 -13.27 -20.40
N LEU A 394 -8.26 -14.27 -21.09
CA LEU A 394 -8.06 -15.60 -20.50
C LEU A 394 -7.10 -15.52 -19.31
N LYS A 395 -5.96 -14.83 -19.49
CA LYS A 395 -4.94 -14.61 -18.46
C LYS A 395 -5.49 -13.78 -17.30
N PHE A 396 -6.24 -12.72 -17.57
CA PHE A 396 -6.92 -11.92 -16.56
C PHE A 396 -7.80 -12.81 -15.66
N GLY A 397 -8.67 -13.63 -16.27
CA GLY A 397 -9.60 -14.49 -15.53
C GLY A 397 -8.89 -15.47 -14.59
N VAL A 398 -7.89 -16.21 -15.09
CA VAL A 398 -7.25 -17.28 -14.31
C VAL A 398 -6.16 -16.78 -13.36
N ARG A 399 -5.60 -15.57 -13.57
CA ARG A 399 -4.45 -15.06 -12.80
C ARG A 399 -4.82 -13.91 -11.84
N LEU A 400 -5.52 -12.89 -12.34
CA LEU A 400 -5.86 -11.69 -11.56
C LEU A 400 -7.24 -11.83 -10.91
N PHE A 401 -8.27 -12.09 -11.70
CA PHE A 401 -9.65 -12.20 -11.18
C PHE A 401 -9.83 -13.37 -10.22
N SER A 402 -9.08 -14.46 -10.37
CA SER A 402 -9.10 -15.58 -9.42
C SER A 402 -8.73 -15.16 -7.98
N SER A 403 -7.90 -14.13 -7.81
CA SER A 403 -7.57 -13.55 -6.50
C SER A 403 -8.74 -12.73 -5.94
N VAL A 404 -9.38 -11.93 -6.79
CA VAL A 404 -10.60 -11.16 -6.45
C VAL A 404 -11.73 -12.10 -6.03
N GLU A 405 -11.97 -13.16 -6.80
CA GLU A 405 -13.02 -14.16 -6.52
C GLU A 405 -12.78 -14.85 -5.17
N ALA A 406 -11.54 -15.21 -4.86
CA ALA A 406 -11.19 -15.84 -3.59
C ALA A 406 -11.37 -14.90 -2.39
N ASN A 407 -10.99 -13.63 -2.53
CA ASN A 407 -11.17 -12.63 -1.46
C ASN A 407 -12.65 -12.33 -1.23
N VAL A 408 -13.45 -12.11 -2.27
CA VAL A 408 -14.91 -11.86 -2.12
C VAL A 408 -15.63 -13.05 -1.49
N LYS A 409 -15.20 -14.28 -1.79
CA LYS A 409 -15.76 -15.49 -1.17
C LYS A 409 -15.39 -15.64 0.32
N SER A 410 -14.25 -15.10 0.75
CA SER A 410 -13.73 -15.27 2.11
C SER A 410 -14.05 -14.09 3.04
N ASP A 411 -14.18 -12.88 2.50
CA ASP A 411 -14.48 -11.66 3.24
C ASP A 411 -15.54 -10.82 2.51
N ALA A 412 -16.73 -10.71 3.11
CA ALA A 412 -17.83 -9.93 2.56
C ALA A 412 -17.55 -8.41 2.52
N MET A 413 -16.63 -7.92 3.35
CA MET A 413 -16.20 -6.52 3.41
C MET A 413 -15.08 -6.21 2.43
N TYR A 414 -14.42 -7.23 1.86
CA TYR A 414 -13.39 -7.01 0.87
C TYR A 414 -13.94 -6.26 -0.35
N ARG A 415 -13.17 -5.26 -0.79
CA ARG A 415 -13.36 -4.57 -2.06
C ARG A 415 -12.04 -4.63 -2.81
N PRO A 416 -12.03 -5.01 -4.10
CA PRO A 416 -10.81 -5.00 -4.90
C PRO A 416 -10.15 -3.62 -4.84
N SER A 417 -8.82 -3.60 -4.71
CA SER A 417 -8.11 -2.33 -4.62
C SER A 417 -8.13 -1.56 -5.94
N VAL A 418 -7.85 -0.25 -5.87
CA VAL A 418 -7.63 0.58 -7.06
C VAL A 418 -6.49 0.05 -7.95
N PHE A 419 -5.53 -0.70 -7.40
CA PHE A 419 -4.44 -1.32 -8.16
C PHE A 419 -4.94 -2.51 -8.99
N MET A 420 -5.83 -3.34 -8.42
CA MET A 420 -6.50 -4.40 -9.18
C MET A 420 -7.39 -3.80 -10.28
N ALA A 421 -8.08 -2.69 -9.99
CA ALA A 421 -8.89 -1.98 -10.98
C ALA A 421 -8.02 -1.41 -12.10
N PHE A 422 -6.87 -0.82 -11.76
CA PHE A 422 -5.90 -0.30 -12.71
C PHE A 422 -5.30 -1.40 -13.59
N ALA A 423 -4.85 -2.53 -13.02
CA ALA A 423 -4.33 -3.67 -13.78
C ALA A 423 -5.34 -4.17 -14.83
N THR A 424 -6.62 -4.20 -14.44
CA THR A 424 -7.73 -4.58 -15.31
C THR A 424 -7.95 -3.55 -16.42
N ALA A 425 -8.04 -2.27 -16.06
CA ALA A 425 -8.25 -1.17 -17.00
C ALA A 425 -7.13 -1.07 -18.05
N VAL A 426 -5.87 -1.29 -17.66
CA VAL A 426 -4.71 -1.34 -18.56
C VAL A 426 -4.79 -2.52 -19.52
N SER A 427 -5.23 -3.69 -19.04
CA SER A 427 -5.45 -4.86 -19.90
C SER A 427 -6.54 -4.60 -20.95
N LEU A 428 -7.63 -3.91 -20.56
CA LEU A 428 -8.67 -3.49 -21.49
C LEU A 428 -8.15 -2.45 -22.48
N ARG A 429 -7.35 -1.48 -22.03
CA ARG A 429 -6.73 -0.46 -22.90
C ARG A 429 -5.81 -1.07 -23.95
N TYR A 430 -5.11 -2.14 -23.61
CA TYR A 430 -4.30 -2.92 -24.55
C TYR A 430 -5.17 -3.64 -25.61
N LEU A 431 -6.37 -4.07 -25.24
CA LEU A 431 -7.32 -4.74 -26.14
C LEU A 431 -8.22 -3.78 -26.92
N THR A 432 -8.04 -2.45 -26.80
CA THR A 432 -8.82 -1.44 -27.51
C THR A 432 -8.26 -1.21 -28.92
N PRO A 433 -9.01 -1.54 -29.99
CA PRO A 433 -8.57 -1.26 -31.36
C PRO A 433 -8.55 0.24 -31.67
N THR A 434 -7.73 0.64 -32.64
CA THR A 434 -7.74 2.01 -33.21
C THR A 434 -8.46 2.12 -34.54
N GLN A 435 -8.96 1.01 -35.08
CA GLN A 435 -9.68 0.93 -36.36
C GLN A 435 -10.71 -0.20 -36.33
N ALA A 436 -11.78 -0.03 -37.10
CA ALA A 436 -12.85 -1.03 -37.23
C ALA A 436 -12.39 -2.30 -37.98
N ASP A 437 -11.48 -2.13 -38.95
CA ASP A 437 -11.03 -3.21 -39.82
C ASP A 437 -10.00 -4.11 -39.11
N SER A 438 -10.30 -5.41 -39.04
CA SER A 438 -9.37 -6.46 -38.64
C SER A 438 -8.95 -7.28 -39.86
N ARG A 439 -7.66 -7.58 -40.02
CA ARG A 439 -7.22 -8.61 -40.99
C ARG A 439 -7.41 -10.01 -40.38
N LYS A 440 -7.45 -11.05 -41.22
CA LYS A 440 -7.49 -12.45 -40.77
C LYS A 440 -6.08 -13.03 -40.68
N GLU A 441 -5.75 -13.74 -39.61
CA GLU A 441 -4.53 -14.55 -39.53
C GLU A 441 -4.55 -15.57 -40.68
N ASP A 442 -3.57 -15.52 -41.59
CA ASP A 442 -3.48 -16.37 -42.78
C ASP A 442 -4.74 -16.46 -43.68
N GLY A 443 -5.57 -15.40 -43.70
CA GLY A 443 -6.76 -15.30 -44.56
C GLY A 443 -8.01 -16.09 -44.10
N SER A 444 -7.88 -16.99 -43.11
CA SER A 444 -9.01 -17.80 -42.59
C SER A 444 -9.04 -17.96 -41.06
N GLY A 445 -8.03 -17.46 -40.35
CA GLY A 445 -7.88 -17.59 -38.90
C GLY A 445 -8.60 -16.51 -38.06
N PRO A 446 -8.20 -16.37 -36.78
CA PRO A 446 -8.68 -15.32 -35.88
C PRO A 446 -8.52 -13.90 -36.47
N SER A 447 -9.36 -12.98 -35.99
CA SER A 447 -9.24 -11.55 -36.34
C SER A 447 -8.04 -10.93 -35.62
N VAL A 448 -7.17 -10.29 -36.41
CA VAL A 448 -6.03 -9.50 -35.95
C VAL A 448 -6.44 -8.04 -35.87
N PHE A 449 -6.40 -7.47 -34.66
CA PHE A 449 -6.74 -6.08 -34.38
C PHE A 449 -5.49 -5.23 -34.27
N VAL A 450 -5.62 -3.92 -34.50
CA VAL A 450 -4.53 -2.96 -34.35
C VAL A 450 -4.81 -2.07 -33.14
N GLY A 451 -3.94 -2.09 -32.14
CA GLY A 451 -3.95 -1.20 -30.99
C GLY A 451 -2.90 -0.08 -31.11
N ALA A 452 -2.95 0.86 -30.16
CA ALA A 452 -1.97 1.93 -30.05
C ALA A 452 -1.42 2.10 -28.63
N MET A 453 -0.10 2.21 -28.54
CA MET A 453 0.70 2.61 -27.38
C MET A 453 0.50 4.10 -27.08
N ASP A 454 0.94 4.55 -25.91
CA ASP A 454 0.82 5.94 -25.49
C ASP A 454 1.62 6.91 -26.38
N SER A 455 1.13 8.13 -26.50
CA SER A 455 1.81 9.20 -27.25
C SER A 455 3.04 9.70 -26.48
N ILE A 456 4.13 9.97 -27.20
CA ILE A 456 5.34 10.58 -26.61
C ILE A 456 5.02 12.06 -26.36
N GLN A 457 4.88 12.47 -25.10
CA GLN A 457 4.54 13.85 -24.74
C GLN A 457 5.70 14.84 -24.91
N ASP A 458 6.94 14.35 -25.06
CA ASP A 458 8.12 15.20 -25.17
C ASP A 458 8.52 15.46 -26.63
N ARG A 459 8.53 16.74 -27.03
CA ARG A 459 8.92 17.22 -28.37
C ARG A 459 10.44 17.20 -28.60
N THR A 460 11.12 16.18 -28.10
CA THR A 460 12.53 15.95 -28.46
C THR A 460 12.58 14.76 -29.40
N PRO A 461 12.88 14.97 -30.70
CA PRO A 461 13.02 13.85 -31.61
C PRO A 461 14.32 13.10 -31.27
N ILE A 462 14.23 12.07 -30.43
CA ILE A 462 15.14 10.94 -30.58
C ILE A 462 14.55 10.08 -31.69
N TYR A 463 14.51 10.63 -32.91
CA TYR A 463 14.44 9.79 -34.09
C TYR A 463 15.79 9.08 -34.18
N SER A 464 15.91 7.93 -33.52
CA SER A 464 16.79 6.91 -34.06
C SER A 464 16.18 6.48 -35.38
N ALA A 465 16.77 6.90 -36.49
CA ALA A 465 16.35 6.56 -37.86
C ALA A 465 16.57 5.07 -38.20
N THR A 466 16.75 4.22 -37.19
CA THR A 466 17.18 2.82 -37.34
C THR A 466 16.48 1.94 -36.30
N GLU A 467 15.19 1.63 -36.50
CA GLU A 467 14.49 0.34 -36.18
C GLU A 467 12.97 0.54 -36.33
N LYS A 468 12.28 0.04 -37.36
CA LYS A 468 11.98 -1.34 -37.83
C LYS A 468 10.91 -2.04 -36.96
N THR A 469 9.69 -2.03 -37.49
CA THR A 469 8.62 -2.98 -37.15
C THR A 469 9.22 -4.36 -36.90
N TRP A 470 8.96 -4.96 -35.75
CA TRP A 470 9.36 -6.34 -35.48
C TRP A 470 8.14 -7.25 -35.46
N ILE A 471 8.39 -8.51 -35.79
CA ILE A 471 7.39 -9.57 -35.76
C ILE A 471 7.57 -10.34 -34.44
N TYR A 472 6.47 -10.51 -33.72
CA TYR A 472 6.34 -11.44 -32.60
C TYR A 472 5.25 -12.47 -32.96
N ALA A 473 4.88 -13.32 -31.98
CA ALA A 473 3.80 -14.33 -32.03
C ALA A 473 3.11 -14.53 -33.40
N ASN A 474 3.17 -15.71 -34.00
CA ASN A 474 2.43 -16.07 -35.23
C ASN A 474 2.36 -15.01 -36.36
N GLY A 475 3.33 -14.09 -36.49
CA GLY A 475 3.29 -13.07 -37.54
C GLY A 475 2.58 -11.75 -37.16
N LEU A 476 2.32 -11.52 -35.87
CA LEU A 476 1.88 -10.22 -35.35
C LEU A 476 3.04 -9.24 -35.30
N SER A 477 2.76 -7.96 -35.51
CA SER A 477 3.79 -6.91 -35.58
C SER A 477 3.59 -5.79 -34.57
N ALA A 478 4.68 -5.15 -34.16
CA ALA A 478 4.66 -3.92 -33.36
C ALA A 478 5.74 -2.96 -33.84
N ASN A 479 5.53 -1.67 -33.58
CA ASN A 479 6.45 -0.62 -33.95
C ASN A 479 6.44 0.47 -32.87
N ILE A 480 7.55 0.61 -32.15
CA ILE A 480 7.72 1.58 -31.07
C ILE A 480 7.68 3.01 -31.60
N SER A 481 8.15 3.28 -32.82
CA SER A 481 8.15 4.64 -33.38
C SER A 481 6.72 5.12 -33.71
N THR A 482 5.93 4.29 -34.39
CA THR A 482 4.55 4.63 -34.73
C THR A 482 3.60 4.44 -33.56
N GLY A 483 3.99 3.66 -32.55
CA GLY A 483 3.14 3.26 -31.43
C GLY A 483 2.08 2.23 -31.79
N LYS A 484 2.10 1.63 -32.99
CA LYS A 484 1.11 0.63 -33.41
C LYS A 484 1.54 -0.79 -33.05
N TYR A 485 0.59 -1.65 -32.69
CA TYR A 485 0.80 -3.08 -32.51
C TYR A 485 -0.42 -3.90 -32.90
N GLU A 486 -0.20 -5.16 -33.28
CA GLU A 486 -1.25 -6.11 -33.65
C GLU A 486 -1.53 -7.13 -32.55
N PHE A 487 -2.78 -7.38 -32.19
CA PHE A 487 -3.12 -8.34 -31.14
C PHE A 487 -4.31 -9.23 -31.53
N LEU A 488 -4.42 -10.35 -30.82
CA LEU A 488 -5.54 -11.29 -30.92
C LEU A 488 -6.45 -11.20 -29.69
N ASP A 489 -7.75 -11.38 -29.89
CA ASP A 489 -8.77 -11.42 -28.84
C ASP A 489 -9.66 -12.67 -28.96
N GLY A 490 -9.01 -13.84 -28.92
CA GLY A 490 -9.68 -15.12 -29.14
C GLY A 490 -10.29 -15.28 -30.54
N GLU A 491 -11.01 -16.38 -30.76
CA GLU A 491 -11.52 -16.77 -32.08
C GLU A 491 -12.49 -15.75 -32.69
N HIS A 492 -13.29 -15.09 -31.84
CA HIS A 492 -14.37 -14.20 -32.28
C HIS A 492 -14.07 -12.70 -32.12
N GLY A 493 -13.02 -12.32 -31.38
CA GLY A 493 -12.66 -10.91 -31.14
C GLY A 493 -13.74 -10.12 -30.40
N LYS A 494 -14.46 -10.75 -29.45
CA LYS A 494 -15.65 -10.16 -28.82
C LYS A 494 -15.32 -8.93 -27.97
N THR A 495 -14.27 -8.99 -27.16
CA THR A 495 -13.82 -7.89 -26.29
C THR A 495 -13.36 -6.73 -27.15
N ALA A 496 -12.49 -6.97 -28.12
CA ALA A 496 -11.95 -5.95 -29.01
C ALA A 496 -13.05 -5.21 -29.79
N LYS A 497 -14.04 -5.94 -30.33
CA LYS A 497 -15.19 -5.34 -31.04
C LYS A 497 -16.07 -4.50 -30.13
N LEU A 498 -16.36 -4.99 -28.92
CA LEU A 498 -17.17 -4.28 -27.94
C LEU A 498 -16.48 -2.99 -27.48
N LEU A 499 -15.19 -3.07 -27.14
CA LEU A 499 -14.39 -1.90 -26.75
C LEU A 499 -14.26 -0.88 -27.90
N TRP A 500 -14.11 -1.34 -29.14
CA TRP A 500 -14.07 -0.47 -30.33
C TRP A 500 -15.37 0.35 -30.48
N GLN A 501 -16.53 -0.31 -30.44
CA GLN A 501 -17.84 0.34 -30.61
C GLN A 501 -18.05 1.47 -29.60
N THR A 502 -17.62 1.26 -28.35
CA THR A 502 -17.74 2.27 -27.30
C THR A 502 -16.72 3.40 -27.44
N CYS A 503 -15.49 3.07 -27.83
CA CYS A 503 -14.44 4.08 -27.99
C CYS A 503 -14.61 4.94 -29.25
N GLU A 504 -15.35 4.49 -30.27
CA GLU A 504 -15.69 5.31 -31.45
C GLU A 504 -16.36 6.63 -31.06
N ASN A 505 -17.30 6.60 -30.11
CA ASN A 505 -17.97 7.80 -29.59
C ASN A 505 -17.02 8.69 -28.76
N VAL A 506 -16.10 8.08 -27.99
CA VAL A 506 -15.07 8.79 -27.20
C VAL A 506 -14.07 9.51 -28.12
N PHE A 507 -13.59 8.83 -29.16
CA PHE A 507 -12.65 9.40 -30.14
C PHE A 507 -13.31 10.48 -31.02
N GLY A 508 -14.60 10.35 -31.31
CA GLY A 508 -15.39 11.35 -32.03
C GLY A 508 -15.54 12.67 -31.25
N ALA A 509 -15.85 12.61 -29.96
CA ALA A 509 -15.97 13.79 -29.09
C ALA A 509 -14.61 14.53 -28.91
N SER A 510 -13.51 13.79 -28.92
CA SER A 510 -12.15 14.33 -28.75
C SER A 510 -11.64 15.14 -29.95
N LYS A 511 -12.13 14.87 -31.16
CA LYS A 511 -11.77 15.61 -32.39
C LYS A 511 -12.51 16.94 -32.54
N SER A 512 -13.56 17.18 -31.76
CA SER A 512 -14.38 18.41 -31.81
C SER A 512 -13.75 19.61 -31.08
N SER A 513 -12.61 19.45 -30.40
CA SER A 513 -12.01 20.53 -29.60
C SER A 513 -10.86 21.27 -30.28
N SER A 514 -10.59 21.05 -31.57
CA SER A 514 -9.63 21.85 -32.35
C SER A 514 -10.37 22.83 -33.26
N TYR A 515 -10.34 24.12 -32.90
CA TYR A 515 -10.58 25.31 -33.73
C TYR A 515 -11.44 25.11 -34.99
N ASP A 516 -12.76 24.97 -34.82
CA ASP A 516 -13.77 25.62 -35.65
C ASP A 516 -15.16 25.23 -35.11
N PHE A 517 -16.01 26.23 -34.85
CA PHE A 517 -17.43 26.00 -34.59
C PHE A 517 -18.16 25.85 -35.93
N PRO A 518 -18.75 24.68 -36.21
CA PRO A 518 -20.03 24.66 -36.90
C PRO A 518 -21.11 24.03 -36.02
N LYS A 519 -22.28 24.67 -36.04
CA LYS A 519 -23.53 24.17 -35.45
C LYS A 519 -23.85 22.79 -36.05
N SER A 520 -23.77 21.75 -35.23
CA SER A 520 -24.25 20.40 -35.54
C SER A 520 -25.00 19.87 -34.32
N ASP A 521 -26.30 19.66 -34.45
CA ASP A 521 -27.23 19.16 -33.43
C ASP A 521 -27.03 17.66 -33.08
N ARG A 522 -25.78 17.18 -33.04
CA ARG A 522 -25.43 15.76 -32.80
C ARG A 522 -24.14 15.55 -31.98
N ALA A 523 -23.77 16.46 -31.09
CA ALA A 523 -22.72 16.19 -30.12
C ALA A 523 -23.33 15.47 -28.90
N GLU A 524 -23.00 14.18 -28.71
CA GLU A 524 -23.39 13.42 -27.52
C GLU A 524 -22.83 14.07 -26.24
N SER A 525 -23.63 14.08 -25.17
CA SER A 525 -23.25 14.69 -23.90
C SER A 525 -22.16 13.88 -23.18
N SER A 526 -21.30 14.54 -22.40
CA SER A 526 -20.23 13.86 -21.63
C SER A 526 -20.74 12.75 -20.68
N SER A 527 -22.00 12.84 -20.24
CA SER A 527 -22.68 11.82 -19.43
C SER A 527 -23.05 10.56 -20.22
N GLU A 528 -23.43 10.69 -21.49
CA GLU A 528 -23.78 9.54 -22.36
C GLU A 528 -22.52 8.77 -22.79
N VAL A 529 -21.42 9.47 -23.01
CA VAL A 529 -20.12 8.84 -23.29
C VAL A 529 -19.62 8.05 -22.06
N SER A 530 -19.80 8.59 -20.86
CA SER A 530 -19.43 7.92 -19.60
C SER A 530 -20.27 6.67 -19.33
N SER A 531 -21.59 6.73 -19.58
CA SER A 531 -22.48 5.58 -19.40
C SER A 531 -22.18 4.46 -20.41
N GLY A 532 -21.85 4.81 -21.66
CA GLY A 532 -21.42 3.86 -22.68
C GLY A 532 -20.16 3.08 -22.28
N VAL A 533 -19.16 3.76 -21.72
CA VAL A 533 -17.93 3.13 -21.20
C VAL A 533 -18.22 2.16 -20.06
N GLY A 534 -19.08 2.56 -19.11
CA GLY A 534 -19.51 1.70 -18.01
C GLY A 534 -20.15 0.39 -18.47
N VAL A 535 -21.07 0.47 -19.44
CA VAL A 535 -21.78 -0.71 -19.98
C VAL A 535 -20.82 -1.67 -20.69
N ALA A 536 -19.87 -1.15 -21.47
CA ALA A 536 -18.90 -1.97 -22.19
C ALA A 536 -17.97 -2.72 -21.24
N VAL A 537 -17.42 -2.01 -20.23
CA VAL A 537 -16.55 -2.63 -19.22
C VAL A 537 -17.30 -3.69 -18.44
N ALA A 538 -18.52 -3.40 -17.96
CA ALA A 538 -19.35 -4.37 -17.25
C ALA A 538 -19.65 -5.61 -18.11
N SER A 539 -19.91 -5.43 -19.41
CA SER A 539 -20.17 -6.53 -20.35
C SER A 539 -18.94 -7.39 -20.60
N VAL A 540 -17.74 -6.77 -20.75
CA VAL A 540 -16.48 -7.52 -20.88
C VAL A 540 -16.19 -8.31 -19.61
N LEU A 541 -16.30 -7.69 -18.43
CA LEU A 541 -16.04 -8.36 -17.15
C LEU A 541 -17.03 -9.49 -16.89
N SER A 542 -18.31 -9.32 -17.25
CA SER A 542 -19.34 -10.37 -17.13
C SER A 542 -19.08 -11.59 -18.03
N SER A 543 -18.20 -11.47 -19.04
CA SER A 543 -17.78 -12.63 -19.85
C SER A 543 -16.75 -13.52 -19.13
N VAL A 544 -16.14 -13.01 -18.05
CA VAL A 544 -15.18 -13.74 -17.23
C VAL A 544 -15.94 -14.67 -16.28
N LYS A 545 -15.63 -15.97 -16.34
CA LYS A 545 -16.27 -16.98 -15.49
C LYS A 545 -16.17 -16.59 -14.01
N GLY A 546 -17.31 -16.52 -13.33
CA GLY A 546 -17.40 -16.20 -11.89
C GLY A 546 -17.67 -14.72 -11.58
N PHE A 547 -17.67 -13.84 -12.59
CA PHE A 547 -18.03 -12.44 -12.41
C PHE A 547 -19.56 -12.25 -12.37
N ASP A 548 -20.07 -11.66 -11.30
CA ASP A 548 -21.51 -11.49 -11.06
C ASP A 548 -21.86 -10.05 -10.63
N LEU A 549 -22.46 -9.28 -11.54
CA LEU A 549 -22.84 -7.89 -11.28
C LEU A 549 -23.88 -7.72 -10.17
N THR A 550 -24.56 -8.78 -9.73
CA THR A 550 -25.47 -8.70 -8.57
C THR A 550 -24.72 -8.59 -7.24
N ASN A 551 -23.42 -8.91 -7.22
CA ASN A 551 -22.57 -8.73 -6.05
C ASN A 551 -22.04 -7.29 -5.97
N ASN A 552 -22.30 -6.60 -4.86
CA ASN A 552 -21.88 -5.21 -4.64
C ASN A 552 -20.37 -4.98 -4.80
N ALA A 553 -19.52 -5.94 -4.41
CA ALA A 553 -18.07 -5.82 -4.57
C ALA A 553 -17.67 -5.85 -6.05
N TYR A 554 -18.28 -6.72 -6.85
CA TYR A 554 -18.02 -6.82 -8.29
C TYR A 554 -18.60 -5.64 -9.06
N ALA A 555 -19.79 -5.15 -8.68
CA ALA A 555 -20.39 -3.96 -9.26
C ALA A 555 -19.53 -2.70 -9.01
N SER A 556 -19.08 -2.49 -7.76
CA SER A 556 -18.16 -1.40 -7.41
C SER A 556 -16.85 -1.52 -8.19
N PHE A 557 -16.27 -2.72 -8.24
CA PHE A 557 -15.04 -2.96 -8.98
C PHE A 557 -15.18 -2.67 -10.47
N ALA A 558 -16.29 -3.07 -11.10
CA ALA A 558 -16.55 -2.76 -12.50
C ALA A 558 -16.65 -1.24 -12.75
N ALA A 559 -17.24 -0.49 -11.81
CA ALA A 559 -17.30 0.97 -11.88
C ALA A 559 -15.91 1.61 -11.77
N ASP A 560 -15.06 1.15 -10.84
CA ASP A 560 -13.69 1.64 -10.70
C ASP A 560 -12.84 1.35 -11.94
N VAL A 561 -12.97 0.15 -12.51
CA VAL A 561 -12.33 -0.23 -13.78
C VAL A 561 -12.83 0.66 -14.91
N ALA A 562 -14.12 0.95 -14.98
CA ALA A 562 -14.68 1.82 -16.01
C ALA A 562 -14.15 3.25 -15.93
N ALA A 563 -14.06 3.81 -14.71
CA ALA A 563 -13.52 5.15 -14.48
C ALA A 563 -12.04 5.25 -14.91
N LEU A 564 -11.22 4.26 -14.54
CA LEU A 564 -9.80 4.21 -14.93
C LEU A 564 -9.64 3.95 -16.44
N TYR A 565 -10.43 3.02 -17.01
CA TYR A 565 -10.40 2.73 -18.43
C TYR A 565 -10.79 3.95 -19.26
N GLN A 566 -11.82 4.70 -18.85
CA GLN A 566 -12.21 5.96 -19.50
C GLN A 566 -11.06 6.97 -19.55
N ARG A 567 -10.31 7.13 -18.45
CA ARG A 567 -9.12 7.99 -18.41
C ARG A 567 -8.07 7.54 -19.42
N LEU A 568 -7.78 6.24 -19.47
CA LEU A 568 -6.79 5.62 -20.37
C LEU A 568 -7.15 5.73 -21.86
N VAL A 569 -8.43 5.68 -22.23
CA VAL A 569 -8.86 5.81 -23.64
C VAL A 569 -9.12 7.24 -24.07
N SER A 570 -9.30 8.18 -23.14
CA SER A 570 -9.56 9.59 -23.45
C SER A 570 -8.39 10.31 -24.14
N GLY A 571 -7.18 9.76 -24.06
CA GLY A 571 -5.96 10.35 -24.60
C GLY A 571 -5.46 11.58 -23.82
N LYS A 572 -6.08 11.95 -22.69
CA LYS A 572 -5.66 13.07 -21.84
C LYS A 572 -4.45 12.75 -20.96
N GLN A 573 -4.26 11.48 -20.63
CA GLN A 573 -3.18 10.96 -19.81
C GLN A 573 -2.68 9.66 -20.43
N THR A 574 -1.39 9.40 -20.29
CA THR A 574 -0.76 8.10 -20.58
C THR A 574 -1.11 7.09 -19.49
N ALA A 575 -0.86 5.81 -19.75
CA ALA A 575 -1.02 4.75 -18.76
C ALA A 575 -0.08 4.95 -17.56
N LEU A 576 1.13 5.48 -17.78
CA LEU A 576 2.08 5.76 -16.70
C LEU A 576 1.63 6.96 -15.84
N GLU A 577 1.20 8.07 -16.44
CA GLU A 577 0.65 9.21 -15.67
C GLU A 577 -0.62 8.82 -14.91
N THR A 578 -1.45 7.94 -15.49
CA THR A 578 -2.61 7.39 -14.80
C THR A 578 -2.18 6.55 -13.59
N LEU A 579 -1.12 5.75 -13.73
CA LEU A 579 -0.54 5.01 -12.61
C LEU A 579 0.02 5.94 -11.54
N GLU A 580 0.79 6.97 -11.91
CA GLU A 580 1.32 7.97 -10.98
C GLU A 580 0.19 8.65 -10.20
N ASP A 581 -0.91 8.99 -10.86
CA ASP A 581 -2.10 9.52 -10.19
C ASP A 581 -2.72 8.51 -9.22
N VAL A 582 -2.81 7.24 -9.60
CA VAL A 582 -3.30 6.18 -8.72
C VAL A 582 -2.34 6.02 -7.53
N LEU A 583 -1.02 5.99 -7.73
CA LEU A 583 -0.03 5.89 -6.67
C LEU A 583 -0.02 7.12 -5.75
N ARG A 584 -0.25 8.32 -6.28
CA ARG A 584 -0.39 9.54 -5.46
C ARG A 584 -1.67 9.56 -4.65
N ASN A 585 -2.77 9.07 -5.23
CA ASN A 585 -4.10 9.23 -4.68
C ASN A 585 -4.74 7.95 -4.14
N HIS A 586 -4.04 6.81 -4.10
CA HIS A 586 -4.61 5.55 -3.57
C HIS A 586 -4.93 5.63 -2.07
N GLN A 587 -4.35 6.61 -1.37
CA GLN A 587 -4.69 6.97 0.00
C GLN A 587 -5.79 8.03 0.07
N THR A 588 -6.05 8.73 -1.05
CA THR A 588 -7.11 9.71 -1.18
C THR A 588 -8.43 8.95 -1.32
N SER A 589 -9.21 8.96 -0.24
CA SER A 589 -10.56 8.38 -0.24
C SER A 589 -11.47 9.12 -1.22
N GLU A 590 -12.63 8.52 -1.54
CA GLU A 590 -13.71 9.09 -2.33
C GLU A 590 -13.93 10.61 -2.11
N TYR A 591 -14.04 11.36 -3.22
CA TYR A 591 -14.41 12.78 -3.18
C TYR A 591 -15.88 12.95 -2.85
N LEU A 592 -16.19 13.96 -2.05
CA LEU A 592 -17.56 14.28 -1.68
C LEU A 592 -18.16 15.14 -2.80
N ALA A 593 -19.36 14.77 -3.26
CA ALA A 593 -20.01 15.31 -4.45
C ALA A 593 -21.05 16.40 -4.13
N THR A 594 -21.55 16.45 -2.89
CA THR A 594 -22.58 17.42 -2.46
C THR A 594 -22.23 18.08 -1.13
N LYS A 595 -22.86 19.22 -0.83
CA LYS A 595 -22.71 19.89 0.48
C LYS A 595 -23.23 19.02 1.61
N GLU A 596 -24.32 18.30 1.37
CA GLU A 596 -24.94 17.39 2.32
C GLU A 596 -24.01 16.21 2.65
N GLU A 597 -23.32 15.66 1.65
CA GLU A 597 -22.28 14.64 1.85
C GLU A 597 -21.09 15.20 2.63
N VAL A 598 -20.64 16.43 2.32
CA VAL A 598 -19.61 17.13 3.10
C VAL A 598 -20.02 17.29 4.55
N ALA A 599 -21.20 17.83 4.81
CA ALA A 599 -21.70 18.05 6.16
C ALA A 599 -21.85 16.75 6.95
N THR A 600 -22.38 15.71 6.31
CA THR A 600 -22.53 14.38 6.92
C THR A 600 -21.17 13.79 7.28
N PHE A 601 -20.24 13.79 6.34
CA PHE A 601 -18.94 13.17 6.54
C PHE A 601 -18.05 13.95 7.54
N VAL A 602 -18.13 15.28 7.59
CA VAL A 602 -17.45 16.07 8.62
C VAL A 602 -17.94 15.67 10.02
N ARG A 603 -19.26 15.54 10.22
CA ARG A 603 -19.81 15.10 11.51
C ARG A 603 -19.35 13.68 11.87
N GLU A 604 -19.33 12.76 10.90
CA GLU A 604 -18.83 11.40 11.10
C GLU A 604 -17.32 11.38 11.45
N ALA A 605 -16.51 12.16 10.75
CA ALA A 605 -15.08 12.28 11.02
C ALA A 605 -14.83 12.86 12.43
N VAL A 606 -15.55 13.92 12.80
CA VAL A 606 -15.47 14.53 14.13
C VAL A 606 -16.02 13.60 15.21
N ALA A 607 -17.00 12.75 14.93
CA ALA A 607 -17.50 11.77 15.91
C ALA A 607 -16.51 10.61 16.13
N SER A 608 -15.76 10.22 15.09
CA SER A 608 -14.89 9.03 15.12
C SER A 608 -13.42 9.30 15.44
N VAL A 609 -12.96 10.56 15.34
CA VAL A 609 -11.54 10.90 15.61
C VAL A 609 -11.12 10.53 17.04
N GLN A 610 -9.90 10.02 17.22
CA GLN A 610 -9.31 9.86 18.54
C GLN A 610 -8.67 11.16 19.01
N ILE A 611 -8.99 11.58 20.22
CA ILE A 611 -8.56 12.86 20.80
C ILE A 611 -7.24 12.71 21.55
N ILE A 612 -6.41 13.74 21.46
CA ILE A 612 -5.34 14.00 22.41
C ILE A 612 -5.77 15.16 23.30
N ASP A 613 -6.02 14.86 24.57
CA ASP A 613 -6.35 15.90 25.55
C ASP A 613 -5.05 16.48 26.10
N VAL A 614 -4.62 17.57 25.48
CA VAL A 614 -3.29 18.13 25.70
C VAL A 614 -3.09 18.72 27.09
N HIS A 615 -4.14 18.87 27.92
CA HIS A 615 -4.01 19.40 29.28
C HIS A 615 -5.20 19.04 30.20
N THR A 616 -4.88 18.40 31.34
CA THR A 616 -5.83 17.98 32.38
C THR A 616 -5.20 18.08 33.78
N HIS A 617 -6.02 17.95 34.82
CA HIS A 617 -5.63 17.79 36.23
C HIS A 617 -5.94 16.38 36.74
N LEU A 618 -5.94 15.38 35.85
CA LEU A 618 -6.24 14.00 36.17
C LEU A 618 -4.99 13.22 36.57
N PHE A 619 -5.19 12.12 37.29
CA PHE A 619 -4.16 11.18 37.69
C PHE A 619 -4.67 9.74 37.48
N PRO A 620 -3.79 8.75 37.23
CA PRO A 620 -4.21 7.35 37.13
C PRO A 620 -4.63 6.81 38.51
N PRO A 621 -5.37 5.67 38.55
CA PRO A 621 -5.86 5.09 39.80
C PRO A 621 -4.75 4.77 40.83
N SER A 622 -3.54 4.48 40.35
CA SER A 622 -2.36 4.25 41.17
C SER A 622 -1.93 5.44 42.06
N HIS A 623 -2.44 6.65 41.78
CA HIS A 623 -2.19 7.85 42.59
C HIS A 623 -3.26 8.09 43.68
N GLY A 624 -4.17 7.12 43.87
CA GLY A 624 -5.10 7.10 45.00
C GLY A 624 -5.98 8.36 45.06
N LYS A 625 -5.89 9.11 46.17
CA LYS A 625 -6.75 10.28 46.42
C LYS A 625 -6.57 11.44 45.43
N LEU A 626 -5.47 11.45 44.68
CA LEU A 626 -5.25 12.45 43.63
C LEU A 626 -6.14 12.21 42.40
N MET A 627 -6.60 10.97 42.19
CA MET A 627 -7.59 10.65 41.16
C MET A 627 -9.00 10.97 41.68
N LEU A 628 -9.54 12.12 41.28
CA LEU A 628 -10.93 12.47 41.57
C LEU A 628 -11.85 11.87 40.51
N TRP A 629 -12.88 11.14 40.94
CA TRP A 629 -13.87 10.54 40.04
C TRP A 629 -15.19 10.26 40.77
N GLY A 630 -16.25 10.03 40.00
CA GLY A 630 -17.58 9.71 40.48
C GLY A 630 -18.51 10.90 40.70
N VAL A 631 -19.80 10.61 40.89
CA VAL A 631 -20.86 11.64 40.93
C VAL A 631 -20.68 12.69 42.02
N ASN A 632 -20.13 12.33 43.18
CA ASN A 632 -19.92 13.28 44.27
C ASN A 632 -18.84 14.30 43.91
N GLU A 633 -17.74 13.85 43.29
CA GLU A 633 -16.69 14.76 42.81
C GLU A 633 -17.17 15.61 41.64
N LEU A 634 -17.96 15.04 40.72
CA LEU A 634 -18.61 15.80 39.66
C LEU A 634 -19.49 16.94 40.19
N LEU A 635 -20.36 16.64 41.16
CA LEU A 635 -21.30 17.62 41.73
C LEU A 635 -20.61 18.67 42.59
N THR A 636 -19.51 18.32 43.26
CA THR A 636 -18.74 19.23 44.11
C THR A 636 -17.56 19.86 43.38
N TYR A 637 -17.56 19.80 42.05
CA TYR A 637 -16.62 20.54 41.23
C TYR A 637 -16.80 22.05 41.45
N HIS A 638 -15.68 22.78 41.53
CA HIS A 638 -15.67 24.17 41.97
C HIS A 638 -16.56 25.13 41.14
N TYR A 639 -16.87 24.81 39.88
CA TYR A 639 -17.87 25.56 39.10
C TYR A 639 -19.27 25.45 39.71
N LEU A 640 -19.70 24.24 40.06
CA LEU A 640 -21.01 23.99 40.66
C LEU A 640 -21.06 24.51 42.10
N VAL A 641 -19.93 24.48 42.83
CA VAL A 641 -19.83 25.14 44.14
C VAL A 641 -20.04 26.65 44.01
N ALA A 642 -19.43 27.30 43.02
CA ALA A 642 -19.65 28.73 42.76
C ALA A 642 -21.11 29.04 42.41
N GLU A 643 -21.72 28.27 41.50
CA GLU A 643 -23.14 28.42 41.11
C GLU A 643 -24.10 28.19 42.28
N PHE A 644 -23.81 27.18 43.11
CA PHE A 644 -24.58 26.88 44.33
C PHE A 644 -24.50 28.05 45.31
N LEU A 645 -23.29 28.47 45.70
CA LEU A 645 -23.09 29.54 46.69
C LEU A 645 -23.56 30.91 46.20
N GLN A 646 -23.62 31.15 44.89
CA GLN A 646 -24.21 32.37 44.33
C GLN A 646 -25.70 32.52 44.69
N THR A 647 -26.39 31.41 44.93
CA THR A 647 -27.85 31.37 44.88
C THR A 647 -28.50 30.61 46.04
N ALA A 648 -27.72 29.85 46.81
CA ALA A 648 -28.16 29.15 48.00
C ALA A 648 -28.10 30.08 49.21
N PRO A 649 -29.04 29.96 50.17
CA PRO A 649 -28.98 30.68 51.44
C PRO A 649 -27.98 30.03 52.40
N MET A 650 -26.77 29.74 51.94
CA MET A 650 -25.72 29.02 52.70
C MET A 650 -24.40 29.78 52.60
N GLN A 651 -23.69 29.89 53.72
CA GLN A 651 -22.34 30.48 53.74
C GLN A 651 -21.30 29.42 53.37
N VAL A 652 -20.20 29.83 52.74
CA VAL A 652 -19.12 28.92 52.31
C VAL A 652 -18.48 28.19 53.48
N GLU A 653 -18.35 28.87 54.63
CA GLU A 653 -17.79 28.28 55.85
C GLU A 653 -18.66 27.14 56.37
N GLU A 654 -19.99 27.30 56.31
CA GLU A 654 -20.94 26.23 56.66
C GLU A 654 -20.87 25.09 55.65
N PHE A 655 -20.89 25.42 54.35
CA PHE A 655 -20.80 24.43 53.26
C PHE A 655 -19.57 23.52 53.41
N ASN A 656 -18.43 24.11 53.78
CA ASN A 656 -17.16 23.39 53.96
C ASN A 656 -17.13 22.46 55.20
N THR A 657 -18.11 22.56 56.11
CA THR A 657 -18.22 21.62 57.24
C THR A 657 -18.86 20.28 56.86
N TYR A 658 -19.60 20.24 55.75
CA TYR A 658 -20.27 19.03 55.28
C TYR A 658 -19.30 18.08 54.57
N SER A 659 -19.57 16.78 54.68
CA SER A 659 -18.87 15.77 53.88
C SER A 659 -19.15 15.96 52.37
N LYS A 660 -18.26 15.46 51.51
CA LYS A 660 -18.44 15.50 50.04
C LYS A 660 -19.78 14.93 49.58
N GLU A 661 -20.26 13.86 50.20
CA GLU A 661 -21.56 13.23 49.88
C GLU A 661 -22.73 14.17 50.23
N GLN A 662 -22.66 14.84 51.37
CA GLN A 662 -23.66 15.83 51.80
C GLN A 662 -23.63 17.08 50.90
N GLN A 663 -22.44 17.58 50.57
CA GLN A 663 -22.26 18.70 49.64
C GLN A 663 -22.86 18.37 48.26
N ALA A 664 -22.59 17.19 47.73
CA ALA A 664 -23.16 16.72 46.46
C ALA A 664 -24.70 16.67 46.52
N GLY A 665 -25.27 16.18 47.63
CA GLY A 665 -26.71 16.17 47.84
C GLY A 665 -27.34 17.56 47.85
N LEU A 666 -26.70 18.52 48.53
CA LEU A 666 -27.15 19.92 48.57
C LEU A 666 -27.11 20.56 47.18
N ILE A 667 -26.02 20.36 46.43
CA ILE A 667 -25.87 20.89 45.08
C ILE A 667 -26.88 20.26 44.13
N TRP A 668 -27.08 18.94 44.19
CA TRP A 668 -28.07 18.24 43.37
C TRP A 668 -29.47 18.79 43.61
N GLN A 669 -29.88 18.88 44.88
CA GLN A 669 -31.19 19.42 45.23
C GLN A 669 -31.37 20.84 44.69
N HIS A 670 -30.42 21.73 44.96
CA HIS A 670 -30.58 23.15 44.66
C HIS A 670 -30.41 23.52 43.17
N LEU A 671 -29.47 22.87 42.47
CA LEU A 671 -29.15 23.21 41.07
C LEU A 671 -29.84 22.31 40.03
N PHE A 672 -30.30 21.11 40.40
CA PHE A 672 -30.91 20.15 39.46
C PHE A 672 -32.38 19.86 39.75
N VAL A 673 -32.84 19.98 41.01
CA VAL A 673 -34.22 19.68 41.40
C VAL A 673 -35.04 20.96 41.56
N ASP A 674 -34.54 21.90 42.36
CA ASP A 674 -35.20 23.17 42.68
C ASP A 674 -35.09 24.16 41.52
N ARG A 675 -34.12 23.94 40.62
CA ARG A 675 -33.90 24.71 39.40
C ARG A 675 -33.61 23.78 38.23
N SER A 676 -33.92 24.27 37.03
CA SER A 676 -33.54 23.57 35.81
C SER A 676 -32.01 23.64 35.62
N PRO A 677 -31.33 22.50 35.43
CA PRO A 677 -29.87 22.42 35.32
C PRO A 677 -29.35 22.86 33.93
N VAL A 678 -29.60 24.12 33.56
CA VAL A 678 -29.32 24.65 32.21
C VAL A 678 -27.89 25.19 32.03
N SER A 679 -27.15 25.44 33.11
CA SER A 679 -25.76 25.88 33.01
C SER A 679 -24.89 24.79 32.38
N GLU A 680 -23.80 25.17 31.71
CA GLU A 680 -22.93 24.23 31.03
C GLU A 680 -22.31 23.19 31.99
N ALA A 681 -21.98 23.60 33.23
CA ALA A 681 -21.49 22.69 34.25
C ALA A 681 -22.56 21.70 34.71
N CYS A 682 -23.80 22.15 34.96
CA CYS A 682 -24.90 21.26 35.33
C CYS A 682 -25.28 20.30 34.19
N ARG A 683 -25.41 20.83 32.96
CA ARG A 683 -25.64 20.02 31.75
C ARG A 683 -24.55 18.97 31.58
N GLY A 684 -23.29 19.32 31.86
CA GLY A 684 -22.16 18.39 31.80
C GLY A 684 -22.34 17.16 32.69
N VAL A 685 -22.82 17.33 33.91
CA VAL A 685 -23.15 16.20 34.80
C VAL A 685 -24.23 15.32 34.18
N LEU A 686 -25.31 15.90 33.64
CA LEU A 686 -26.38 15.13 33.01
C LEU A 686 -25.94 14.38 31.76
N THR A 687 -25.16 15.00 30.89
CA THR A 687 -24.58 14.35 29.70
C THR A 687 -23.69 13.17 30.09
N THR A 688 -22.93 13.33 31.17
CA THR A 688 -22.07 12.25 31.68
C THR A 688 -22.91 11.07 32.15
N LEU A 689 -23.94 11.31 32.97
CA LEU A 689 -24.84 10.25 33.46
C LEU A 689 -25.62 9.57 32.33
N HIS A 690 -26.06 10.33 31.32
CA HIS A 690 -26.72 9.80 30.12
C HIS A 690 -25.81 8.83 29.36
N LEU A 691 -24.56 9.22 29.06
CA LEU A 691 -23.62 8.39 28.32
C LEU A 691 -23.11 7.18 29.12
N LEU A 692 -23.26 7.20 30.44
CA LEU A 692 -23.06 6.04 31.32
C LEU A 692 -24.29 5.11 31.41
N GLY A 693 -25.40 5.46 30.76
CA GLY A 693 -26.63 4.65 30.73
C GLY A 693 -27.54 4.83 31.95
N LEU A 694 -27.39 5.92 32.71
CA LEU A 694 -28.10 6.17 33.97
C LEU A 694 -29.37 7.02 33.81
N ASP A 695 -29.89 7.17 32.59
CA ASP A 695 -31.07 7.99 32.28
C ASP A 695 -32.29 7.65 33.14
N HIS A 696 -32.51 6.37 33.38
CA HIS A 696 -33.64 5.88 34.17
C HIS A 696 -33.58 6.34 35.64
N LEU A 697 -32.38 6.59 36.18
CA LEU A 697 -32.17 7.14 37.52
C LEU A 697 -32.26 8.67 37.51
N VAL A 698 -31.67 9.31 36.50
CA VAL A 698 -31.74 10.77 36.29
C VAL A 698 -33.19 11.23 36.12
N ALA A 699 -34.01 10.50 35.37
CA ALA A 699 -35.43 10.80 35.17
C ALA A 699 -36.23 10.79 36.49
N LYS A 700 -35.81 9.97 37.46
CA LYS A 700 -36.38 9.91 38.81
C LYS A 700 -35.70 10.88 39.79
N ARG A 701 -34.64 11.56 39.35
CA ARG A 701 -33.75 12.40 40.17
C ARG A 701 -33.14 11.65 41.36
N ASP A 702 -32.91 10.35 41.20
CA ASP A 702 -32.48 9.43 42.27
C ASP A 702 -30.94 9.44 42.45
N LEU A 703 -30.44 10.48 43.12
CA LEU A 703 -29.00 10.64 43.39
C LEU A 703 -28.44 9.46 44.19
N ARG A 704 -29.21 8.90 45.12
CA ARG A 704 -28.74 7.80 45.97
C ARG A 704 -28.46 6.55 45.15
N ALA A 705 -29.34 6.19 44.22
CA ALA A 705 -29.11 5.08 43.31
C ALA A 705 -27.91 5.33 42.38
N ILE A 706 -27.71 6.57 41.94
CA ILE A 706 -26.54 6.95 41.12
C ILE A 706 -25.24 6.78 41.94
N GLN A 707 -25.22 7.26 43.18
CA GLN A 707 -24.07 7.08 44.08
C GLN A 707 -23.76 5.60 44.32
N GLU A 708 -24.79 4.77 44.48
CA GLU A 708 -24.63 3.32 44.66
C GLU A 708 -24.06 2.65 43.40
N TRP A 709 -24.49 3.07 42.21
CA TRP A 709 -23.91 2.59 40.96
C TRP A 709 -22.43 2.92 40.85
N PHE A 710 -22.01 4.14 41.20
CA PHE A 710 -20.60 4.54 41.20
C PHE A 710 -19.75 3.75 42.19
N LYS A 711 -20.29 3.40 43.37
CA LYS A 711 -19.60 2.57 44.38
C LYS A 711 -19.30 1.15 43.89
N GLN A 712 -20.02 0.66 42.88
CA GLN A 712 -19.85 -0.68 42.33
C GLN A 712 -18.81 -0.76 41.22
N GLN A 713 -18.25 0.36 40.77
CA GLN A 713 -17.28 0.39 39.67
C GLN A 713 -15.86 0.08 40.16
N ASP A 714 -15.09 -0.66 39.37
CA ASP A 714 -13.64 -0.77 39.54
C ASP A 714 -12.93 0.44 38.91
N ALA A 715 -11.95 1.02 39.60
CA ALA A 715 -11.33 2.27 39.18
C ALA A 715 -10.52 2.14 37.87
N GLU A 716 -9.85 1.00 37.65
CA GLU A 716 -9.07 0.77 36.43
C GLU A 716 -9.99 0.51 35.23
N GLU A 717 -11.01 -0.34 35.41
CA GLU A 717 -12.03 -0.57 34.37
C GLU A 717 -12.84 0.69 34.05
N TYR A 718 -13.05 1.56 35.05
CA TYR A 718 -13.75 2.82 34.88
C TYR A 718 -12.95 3.84 34.07
N VAL A 719 -11.62 3.92 34.26
CA VAL A 719 -10.73 4.71 33.39
C VAL A 719 -10.88 4.29 31.94
N ASP A 720 -10.81 2.99 31.65
CA ASP A 720 -10.99 2.45 30.30
C ASP A 720 -12.36 2.86 29.72
N THR A 721 -13.41 2.79 30.53
CA THR A 721 -14.77 3.19 30.15
C THR A 721 -14.84 4.67 29.80
N VAL A 722 -14.32 5.56 30.65
CA VAL A 722 -14.32 7.00 30.42
C VAL A 722 -13.52 7.38 29.17
N PHE A 723 -12.30 6.85 29.02
CA PHE A 723 -11.47 7.12 27.84
C PHE A 723 -12.13 6.64 26.54
N ARG A 724 -12.79 5.47 26.58
CA ARG A 724 -13.55 4.94 25.45
C ARG A 724 -14.75 5.81 25.09
N LEU A 725 -15.56 6.21 26.08
CA LEU A 725 -16.75 7.05 25.86
C LEU A 725 -16.39 8.45 25.36
N SER A 726 -15.28 9.01 25.83
CA SER A 726 -14.78 10.30 25.34
C SER A 726 -14.05 10.20 24.00
N GLY A 727 -13.61 9.01 23.61
CA GLY A 727 -12.82 8.77 22.40
C GLY A 727 -11.40 9.33 22.50
N LEU A 728 -10.74 9.18 23.65
CA LEU A 728 -9.38 9.65 23.89
C LEU A 728 -8.32 8.60 23.55
N LYS A 729 -7.23 9.06 22.93
CA LYS A 729 -5.96 8.33 22.78
C LYS A 729 -5.17 8.40 24.09
N TYR A 730 -4.97 9.61 24.61
CA TYR A 730 -4.36 9.89 25.91
C TYR A 730 -4.71 11.30 26.40
N ALA A 731 -4.50 11.56 27.68
CA ALA A 731 -4.60 12.85 28.35
C ALA A 731 -3.26 13.22 29.01
N VAL A 732 -2.90 14.50 28.96
CA VAL A 732 -1.71 15.02 29.64
C VAL A 732 -2.11 15.55 31.02
N MET A 733 -1.48 15.02 32.06
CA MET A 733 -1.65 15.39 33.47
C MET A 733 -0.96 16.73 33.76
N THR A 734 -1.25 17.31 34.92
CA THR A 734 -0.53 18.46 35.47
C THR A 734 0.15 18.05 36.75
N ASN A 735 1.47 17.87 36.72
CA ASN A 735 2.24 17.30 37.82
C ASN A 735 3.04 18.36 38.57
N ILE A 736 2.82 18.51 39.87
CA ILE A 736 3.38 19.57 40.71
C ILE A 736 4.40 18.96 41.67
N PRO A 737 5.69 18.87 41.30
CA PRO A 737 6.71 18.28 42.17
C PRO A 737 7.00 19.08 43.44
N PHE A 738 6.52 20.32 43.50
CA PHE A 738 6.69 21.21 44.64
C PHE A 738 5.65 20.94 45.74
N GLU A 739 4.63 20.13 45.46
CA GLU A 739 3.65 19.69 46.45
C GLU A 739 4.12 18.39 47.11
N PRO A 740 4.36 18.38 48.43
CA PRO A 740 4.95 17.21 49.11
C PRO A 740 4.11 15.93 49.00
N GLU A 741 2.78 16.05 48.95
CA GLU A 741 1.89 14.90 48.78
C GLU A 741 2.05 14.27 47.39
N GLU A 742 2.04 15.08 46.33
CA GLU A 742 2.23 14.59 44.97
C GLU A 742 3.65 14.07 44.75
N ALA A 743 4.68 14.77 45.23
CA ALA A 743 6.08 14.38 45.07
C ALA A 743 6.37 12.95 45.60
N ARG A 744 5.67 12.52 46.66
CA ARG A 744 5.79 11.16 47.20
C ARG A 744 5.31 10.07 46.22
N HIS A 745 4.34 10.37 45.36
CA HIS A 745 3.92 9.42 44.33
C HIS A 745 4.96 9.22 43.22
N TRP A 746 5.91 10.16 43.08
CA TRP A 746 7.00 10.05 42.11
C TRP A 746 8.28 9.47 42.72
N LEU A 747 8.56 9.77 43.99
CA LEU A 747 9.80 9.37 44.66
C LEU A 747 9.65 8.07 45.47
N GLY A 748 8.42 7.66 45.79
CA GLY A 748 8.17 6.66 46.82
C GLY A 748 8.46 7.21 48.22
N ASP A 749 8.54 6.32 49.19
CA ASP A 749 8.89 6.65 50.57
C ASP A 749 10.14 5.87 51.01
N PRO A 750 11.32 6.51 51.05
CA PRO A 750 12.55 5.88 51.52
C PRO A 750 12.51 5.44 52.98
N ALA A 751 11.69 6.08 53.83
CA ALA A 751 11.60 5.74 55.25
C ALA A 751 10.85 4.42 55.49
N SER A 752 9.91 4.09 54.60
CA SER A 752 9.19 2.80 54.62
C SER A 752 9.69 1.80 53.56
N ASN A 753 10.72 2.17 52.77
CA ASN A 753 11.22 1.41 51.63
C ASN A 753 10.13 1.10 50.58
N THR A 754 9.14 2.00 50.45
CA THR A 754 8.02 1.86 49.51
C THR A 754 8.44 2.47 48.17
N PRO A 755 8.48 1.70 47.07
CA PRO A 755 8.76 2.25 45.74
C PRO A 755 7.59 3.13 45.25
N PRO A 756 7.83 4.05 44.30
CA PRO A 756 6.74 4.79 43.67
C PRO A 756 5.75 3.84 42.97
N PRO A 757 4.44 4.14 42.98
CA PRO A 757 3.43 3.33 42.30
C PRO A 757 3.74 3.18 40.80
N ALA A 758 3.67 1.94 40.31
CA ALA A 758 3.73 1.69 38.88
C ALA A 758 2.46 2.23 38.19
N TRP A 759 2.63 2.84 37.03
CA TRP A 759 1.51 3.35 36.24
C TRP A 759 1.84 3.30 34.74
N SER A 760 0.80 3.25 33.91
CA SER A 760 0.93 3.12 32.46
C SER A 760 0.80 4.46 31.76
N ARG A 761 1.75 4.76 30.85
CA ARG A 761 1.67 5.91 29.94
C ARG A 761 0.66 5.74 28.80
N LYS A 762 -0.10 4.64 28.78
CA LYS A 762 -1.12 4.36 27.75
C LYS A 762 -2.15 5.49 27.66
N TYR A 763 -2.70 5.91 28.79
CA TYR A 763 -3.76 6.92 28.86
C TYR A 763 -3.33 8.24 29.48
N PHE A 764 -2.34 8.22 30.35
CA PHE A 764 -1.87 9.41 31.03
C PHE A 764 -0.45 9.74 30.55
N ARG A 765 -0.16 11.01 30.31
CA ARG A 765 1.20 11.51 30.08
C ARG A 765 1.48 12.62 31.06
N SER A 766 2.72 12.80 31.48
CA SER A 766 3.08 13.79 32.48
C SER A 766 3.36 15.16 31.86
N ALA A 767 3.09 16.22 32.61
CA ALA A 767 3.63 17.55 32.35
C ALA A 767 4.12 18.17 33.64
N LEU A 768 5.29 18.81 33.59
CA LEU A 768 5.97 19.33 34.76
C LEU A 768 5.50 20.76 35.05
N ARG A 769 4.62 20.93 36.03
CA ARG A 769 4.12 22.23 36.46
C ARG A 769 5.16 22.98 37.28
N VAL A 770 5.44 24.21 36.86
CA VAL A 770 6.52 25.08 37.33
C VAL A 770 6.05 26.50 37.66
N ASP A 771 4.79 26.67 38.07
CA ASP A 771 4.24 27.97 38.51
C ASP A 771 5.16 28.67 39.53
N GLN A 772 5.75 27.90 40.45
CA GLN A 772 6.69 28.37 41.47
C GLN A 772 7.91 29.09 40.87
N ILE A 773 8.36 28.68 39.68
CA ILE A 773 9.51 29.29 38.99
C ILE A 773 9.17 30.70 38.53
N LEU A 774 8.01 30.90 37.88
CA LEU A 774 7.58 32.23 37.43
C LEU A 774 7.18 33.14 38.60
N LEU A 775 6.70 32.57 39.71
CA LEU A 775 6.40 33.29 40.94
C LEU A 775 7.66 33.70 41.72
N GLY A 776 8.80 33.04 41.51
CA GLY A 776 9.95 33.17 42.41
C GLY A 776 9.65 32.65 43.81
N ASP A 777 8.81 31.61 43.92
CA ASP A 777 8.33 31.08 45.20
C ASP A 777 9.36 30.14 45.85
N TRP A 778 10.36 30.76 46.47
CA TRP A 778 11.40 30.02 47.19
C TRP A 778 10.89 29.27 48.42
N ALA A 779 9.71 29.61 48.95
CA ALA A 779 9.11 28.86 50.05
C ALA A 779 8.69 27.44 49.62
N SER A 780 8.33 27.27 48.35
CA SER A 780 8.04 25.96 47.74
C SER A 780 9.28 25.32 47.08
N ILE A 781 10.14 26.12 46.44
CA ILE A 781 11.32 25.61 45.74
C ILE A 781 12.38 25.09 46.74
N GLY A 782 12.65 25.83 47.82
CA GLY A 782 13.67 25.50 48.82
C GLY A 782 13.53 24.10 49.41
N PRO A 783 12.36 23.73 49.97
CA PRO A 783 12.14 22.38 50.49
C PRO A 783 12.36 21.27 49.45
N THR A 784 12.02 21.53 48.18
CA THR A 784 12.21 20.56 47.10
C THR A 784 13.71 20.41 46.75
N LEU A 785 14.49 21.49 46.80
CA LEU A 785 15.95 21.44 46.66
C LEU A 785 16.59 20.63 47.80
N ASP A 786 16.11 20.80 49.03
CA ASP A 786 16.62 20.12 50.21
C ASP A 786 16.44 18.60 50.13
N VAL A 787 15.30 18.13 49.58
CA VAL A 787 15.04 16.70 49.31
C VAL A 787 16.16 16.07 48.47
N PHE A 788 16.67 16.80 47.48
CA PHE A 788 17.76 16.35 46.62
C PHE A 788 19.15 16.84 47.03
N LYS A 789 19.26 17.52 48.18
CA LYS A 789 20.50 18.12 48.71
C LYS A 789 21.17 19.08 47.72
N LEU A 790 20.37 19.89 47.04
CA LEU A 790 20.83 20.87 46.05
C LEU A 790 20.96 22.28 46.67
N PRO A 791 21.89 23.13 46.18
CA PRO A 791 22.06 24.47 46.71
C PRO A 791 20.90 25.40 46.33
N HIS A 792 20.58 26.38 47.16
CA HIS A 792 19.53 27.38 46.91
C HIS A 792 20.04 28.48 45.96
N THR A 793 20.35 28.09 44.73
CA THR A 793 20.92 28.94 43.67
C THR A 793 20.28 28.63 42.32
N LEU A 794 20.50 29.47 41.30
CA LEU A 794 20.05 29.21 39.93
C LEU A 794 20.52 27.83 39.41
N ALA A 795 21.78 27.47 39.70
CA ALA A 795 22.34 26.17 39.31
C ALA A 795 21.66 25.00 40.04
N GLY A 796 21.29 25.18 41.32
CA GLY A 796 20.54 24.18 42.07
C GLY A 796 19.12 23.98 41.53
N VAL A 797 18.41 25.06 41.20
CA VAL A 797 17.08 24.98 40.57
C VAL A 797 17.16 24.30 39.21
N ARG A 798 18.19 24.59 38.42
CA ARG A 798 18.43 23.88 37.15
C ARG A 798 18.59 22.38 37.37
N ALA A 799 19.47 21.97 38.29
CA ALA A 799 19.70 20.57 38.61
C ALA A 799 18.43 19.88 39.16
N LEU A 800 17.59 20.62 39.89
CA LEU A 800 16.30 20.13 40.37
C LEU A 800 15.35 19.81 39.21
N LEU A 801 15.21 20.73 38.25
CA LEU A 801 14.35 20.51 37.09
C LEU A 801 14.88 19.37 36.21
N GLU A 802 16.20 19.25 36.03
CA GLU A 802 16.81 18.10 35.33
C GLU A 802 16.44 16.77 35.99
N LYS A 803 16.49 16.67 37.33
CA LYS A 803 16.04 15.47 38.06
C LYS A 803 14.56 15.15 37.81
N TRP A 804 13.70 16.17 37.84
CA TRP A 804 12.27 15.96 37.60
C TRP A 804 11.96 15.59 36.15
N ILE A 805 12.73 16.07 35.18
CA ILE A 805 12.65 15.59 33.79
C ILE A 805 12.96 14.10 33.73
N ASP A 806 14.04 13.67 34.38
CA ASP A 806 14.44 12.25 34.38
C ASP A 806 13.38 11.36 35.04
N ILE A 807 12.79 11.81 36.15
CA ILE A 807 11.77 11.07 36.90
C ILE A 807 10.42 11.03 36.17
N MET A 808 9.92 12.18 35.72
CA MET A 808 8.55 12.28 35.19
C MET A 808 8.48 11.98 33.70
N GLN A 809 9.56 12.19 32.94
CA GLN A 809 9.57 12.19 31.47
C GLN A 809 8.40 13.03 30.91
N PRO A 810 8.35 14.34 31.26
CA PRO A 810 7.23 15.20 30.92
C PRO A 810 7.16 15.48 29.42
N GLU A 811 5.96 15.66 28.89
CA GLU A 811 5.76 16.12 27.50
C GLU A 811 6.14 17.60 27.35
N TYR A 812 5.92 18.41 28.38
CA TYR A 812 6.27 19.83 28.43
C TYR A 812 6.39 20.35 29.89
N PHE A 813 7.02 21.50 30.06
CA PHE A 813 6.86 22.34 31.26
C PHE A 813 5.53 23.08 31.20
N MET A 814 4.89 23.34 32.33
CA MET A 814 3.64 24.09 32.38
C MET A 814 3.71 25.19 33.44
N SER A 815 3.27 26.40 33.12
CA SER A 815 3.09 27.47 34.11
C SER A 815 1.80 28.24 33.86
N SER A 816 1.04 28.50 34.91
CA SER A 816 0.14 29.65 34.91
C SER A 816 0.99 30.91 35.05
N VAL A 817 0.83 31.88 34.15
CA VAL A 817 1.58 33.13 34.20
C VAL A 817 0.96 34.01 35.28
N PRO A 818 1.72 34.45 36.30
CA PRO A 818 1.18 35.33 37.33
C PRO A 818 0.62 36.62 36.72
N ILE A 819 -0.53 37.10 37.21
CA ILE A 819 -1.16 38.30 36.63
C ILE A 819 -0.30 39.57 36.77
N SER A 820 0.61 39.59 37.73
CA SER A 820 1.57 40.67 37.98
C SER A 820 2.94 40.41 37.33
N PHE A 821 3.08 39.36 36.53
CA PHE A 821 4.36 39.08 35.86
C PHE A 821 4.58 40.07 34.72
N GLU A 822 5.75 40.70 34.73
CA GLU A 822 6.21 41.59 33.67
C GLU A 822 7.49 41.02 33.07
N TYR A 823 7.58 41.03 31.73
CA TYR A 823 8.82 40.66 31.06
C TYR A 823 9.86 41.77 31.33
N PRO A 824 11.06 41.45 31.85
CA PRO A 824 12.00 42.47 32.30
C PRO A 824 12.53 43.33 31.15
N ASP A 825 12.70 44.63 31.40
CA ASP A 825 13.37 45.55 30.49
C ASP A 825 14.85 45.17 30.29
N GLU A 826 15.44 45.51 29.14
CA GLU A 826 16.85 45.23 28.83
C GLU A 826 17.85 45.80 29.87
N ASN A 827 17.43 46.82 30.62
CA ASN A 827 18.22 47.48 31.67
C ASN A 827 17.80 47.10 33.11
N ALA A 828 16.98 46.05 33.29
CA ALA A 828 16.58 45.61 34.62
C ALA A 828 17.82 45.23 35.46
N LEU A 829 17.91 45.78 36.67
CA LEU A 829 18.99 45.46 37.60
C LEU A 829 18.90 44.00 38.03
N ALA A 830 20.01 43.27 37.93
CA ALA A 830 20.11 41.92 38.48
C ALA A 830 19.91 41.95 40.01
N THR A 831 19.37 40.86 40.55
CA THR A 831 19.17 40.71 41.99
C THR A 831 20.50 40.85 42.74
N SER A 832 20.50 41.56 43.87
CA SER A 832 21.73 41.92 44.59
C SER A 832 22.44 40.68 45.14
N ALA A 833 23.77 40.74 45.28
CA ALA A 833 24.55 39.64 45.84
C ALA A 833 24.07 39.31 47.27
N GLY A 834 23.48 38.13 47.46
CA GLY A 834 22.94 37.66 48.75
C GLY A 834 21.41 37.52 48.79
N GLU A 835 20.69 38.03 47.78
CA GLU A 835 19.25 37.85 47.63
C GLU A 835 18.92 36.64 46.74
N LEU A 836 17.75 36.03 46.97
CA LEU A 836 17.28 34.90 46.17
C LEU A 836 16.75 35.40 44.81
N PRO A 837 17.09 34.72 43.69
CA PRO A 837 16.66 35.13 42.36
C PRO A 837 15.15 35.27 42.21
N ASN A 838 14.70 36.31 41.51
CA ASN A 838 13.27 36.51 41.24
C ASN A 838 12.76 35.60 40.11
N GLY A 839 11.44 35.58 39.89
CA GLY A 839 10.81 34.72 38.88
C GLY A 839 11.26 35.01 37.44
N ALA A 840 11.59 36.26 37.10
CA ALA A 840 12.09 36.61 35.78
C ALA A 840 13.51 36.05 35.55
N GLU A 841 14.38 36.11 36.56
CA GLU A 841 15.72 35.51 36.50
C GLU A 841 15.65 33.98 36.39
N LEU A 842 14.77 33.34 37.17
CA LEU A 842 14.55 31.89 37.09
C LEU A 842 14.00 31.47 35.72
N LEU A 843 13.08 32.24 35.12
CA LEU A 843 12.61 31.99 33.76
C LEU A 843 13.72 32.13 32.72
N LEU A 844 14.42 33.26 32.71
CA LEU A 844 15.39 33.63 31.67
C LEU A 844 16.72 32.87 31.77
N GLN A 845 17.20 32.59 32.98
CA GLN A 845 18.52 32.00 33.19
C GLN A 845 18.46 30.49 33.46
N VAL A 846 17.29 29.94 33.82
CA VAL A 846 17.13 28.50 34.10
C VAL A 846 16.14 27.84 33.16
N LEU A 847 14.86 28.21 33.21
CA LEU A 847 13.80 27.46 32.52
C LEU A 847 13.93 27.52 30.99
N LEU A 848 14.12 28.70 30.40
CA LEU A 848 14.24 28.88 28.95
C LEU A 848 15.50 28.20 28.37
N PRO A 849 16.71 28.37 28.93
CA PRO A 849 17.89 27.64 28.48
C PRO A 849 17.73 26.12 28.60
N LEU A 850 17.10 25.64 29.67
CA LEU A 850 16.87 24.21 29.87
C LEU A 850 15.84 23.66 28.88
N ALA A 851 14.76 24.40 28.62
CA ALA A 851 13.76 24.05 27.61
C ALA A 851 14.37 23.93 26.21
N GLU A 852 15.25 24.86 25.83
CA GLU A 852 15.97 24.79 24.56
C GLU A 852 16.88 23.55 24.49
N GLU A 853 17.73 23.33 25.50
CA GLU A 853 18.68 22.22 25.54
C GLU A 853 17.98 20.86 25.49
N LYS A 854 16.95 20.67 26.32
CA LYS A 854 16.20 19.42 26.42
C LYS A 854 15.14 19.27 25.33
N LYS A 855 14.99 20.26 24.45
CA LYS A 855 13.94 20.34 23.42
C LYS A 855 12.53 20.18 24.00
N LEU A 856 12.34 20.63 25.23
CA LEU A 856 11.11 20.46 26.00
C LEU A 856 10.28 21.75 25.93
N PRO A 857 9.05 21.73 25.39
CA PRO A 857 8.23 22.95 25.27
C PRO A 857 7.80 23.52 26.62
N ILE A 858 7.39 24.80 26.61
CA ILE A 858 6.80 25.48 27.76
C ILE A 858 5.35 25.85 27.45
N ALA A 859 4.41 25.30 28.20
CA ALA A 859 3.00 25.61 28.19
C ALA A 859 2.68 26.77 29.15
N LEU A 860 2.17 27.88 28.61
CA LEU A 860 1.84 29.08 29.36
C LEU A 860 0.33 29.33 29.35
N LYS A 861 -0.25 29.49 30.54
CA LYS A 861 -1.69 29.82 30.71
C LYS A 861 -1.82 31.25 31.27
N PHE A 862 -2.49 32.13 30.54
CA PHE A 862 -2.54 33.59 30.82
C PHE A 862 -3.90 34.08 31.33
N ASP A 863 -3.92 35.26 31.97
CA ASP A 863 -5.11 36.02 32.41
C ASP A 863 -5.82 35.54 33.69
N SER A 864 -5.33 34.52 34.40
CA SER A 864 -5.96 34.09 35.66
C SER A 864 -5.57 34.97 36.84
N VAL A 865 -6.56 35.39 37.64
CA VAL A 865 -6.37 36.11 38.92
C VAL A 865 -6.68 35.17 40.07
N ARG A 866 -5.71 34.97 40.97
CA ARG A 866 -5.82 34.01 42.07
C ARG A 866 -5.53 34.67 43.43
N PRO A 867 -6.55 34.89 44.29
CA PRO A 867 -7.99 34.88 44.03
C PRO A 867 -8.59 36.28 43.82
N ILE A 868 -9.77 36.37 43.20
CA ILE A 868 -10.64 37.56 43.26
C ILE A 868 -11.49 37.55 44.54
N ASN A 869 -11.94 36.36 44.98
CA ASN A 869 -12.65 36.16 46.24
C ASN A 869 -12.05 35.00 47.03
N ALA A 870 -11.09 35.30 47.91
CA ALA A 870 -10.37 34.28 48.69
C ALA A 870 -11.27 33.36 49.53
N ARG A 871 -12.46 33.81 49.95
CA ARG A 871 -13.37 33.00 50.78
C ARG A 871 -13.89 31.76 50.05
N LEU A 872 -13.94 31.78 48.72
CA LEU A 872 -14.43 30.66 47.90
C LEU A 872 -13.34 29.63 47.56
N GLY A 873 -12.12 29.81 48.06
CA GLY A 873 -10.98 28.96 47.68
C GLY A 873 -10.77 28.97 46.17
N VAL A 874 -10.62 27.79 45.55
CA VAL A 874 -10.41 27.64 44.09
C VAL A 874 -11.59 28.20 43.27
N ALA A 875 -12.82 28.17 43.81
CA ALA A 875 -13.99 28.78 43.15
C ALA A 875 -13.95 30.33 43.14
N GLY A 876 -13.01 30.93 43.87
CA GLY A 876 -12.83 32.37 43.99
C GLY A 876 -11.80 32.97 43.04
N ASP A 877 -11.13 32.14 42.24
CA ASP A 877 -10.28 32.59 41.15
C ASP A 877 -11.13 33.27 40.06
N GLY A 878 -10.50 34.11 39.25
CA GLY A 878 -11.19 34.81 38.17
C GLY A 878 -10.28 35.18 37.01
N VAL A 879 -10.71 36.15 36.21
CA VAL A 879 -10.06 36.54 34.96
C VAL A 879 -9.78 38.04 34.91
N LYS A 880 -8.59 38.39 34.42
CA LYS A 880 -8.21 39.77 34.06
C LYS A 880 -7.31 39.72 32.82
N PRO A 881 -7.62 40.48 31.75
CA PRO A 881 -6.76 40.54 30.56
C PRO A 881 -5.31 40.92 30.93
N CYS A 882 -4.34 40.18 30.42
CA CYS A 882 -2.92 40.52 30.49
C CYS A 882 -2.40 41.03 29.13
N ASP A 883 -1.17 41.54 29.14
CA ASP A 883 -0.48 42.02 27.94
C ASP A 883 0.09 40.84 27.13
N VAL A 884 -0.39 40.69 25.88
CA VAL A 884 0.08 39.65 24.95
C VAL A 884 1.55 39.87 24.56
N ASP A 885 2.08 41.08 24.73
CA ASP A 885 3.48 41.42 24.44
C ASP A 885 4.49 40.56 25.21
N ILE A 886 4.11 40.04 26.39
CA ILE A 886 4.92 39.08 27.15
C ILE A 886 5.22 37.84 26.30
N LEU A 887 4.19 37.26 25.68
CA LEU A 887 4.33 36.09 24.81
C LEU A 887 5.06 36.44 23.51
N ILE A 888 4.81 37.61 22.94
CA ILE A 888 5.51 38.09 21.74
C ILE A 888 7.02 38.19 22.00
N LYS A 889 7.42 38.80 23.13
CA LYS A 889 8.82 38.92 23.55
C LYS A 889 9.45 37.54 23.76
N LEU A 890 8.77 36.61 24.42
CA LEU A 890 9.26 35.24 24.59
C LEU A 890 9.49 34.54 23.24
N CYS A 891 8.50 34.54 22.36
CA CYS A 891 8.61 33.89 21.05
C CYS A 891 9.71 34.52 20.18
N ARG A 892 9.84 35.85 20.21
CA ARG A 892 10.84 36.60 19.44
C ARG A 892 12.26 36.39 19.96
N ASN A 893 12.45 36.43 21.26
CA ASN A 893 13.78 36.40 21.88
C ASN A 893 14.31 34.97 22.02
N PHE A 894 13.42 33.97 22.06
CA PHE A 894 13.77 32.54 22.19
C PHE A 894 13.21 31.73 21.01
N PRO A 895 13.66 31.97 19.77
CA PRO A 895 13.08 31.37 18.57
C PRO A 895 13.27 29.85 18.51
N LYS A 896 14.18 29.28 19.31
CA LYS A 896 14.43 27.83 19.41
C LYS A 896 13.60 27.14 20.49
N VAL A 897 13.00 27.90 21.41
CA VAL A 897 12.10 27.36 22.43
C VAL A 897 10.69 27.31 21.85
N LYS A 898 10.01 26.18 22.07
CA LYS A 898 8.62 25.98 21.69
C LYS A 898 7.68 26.39 22.83
N PHE A 899 6.67 27.18 22.49
CA PHE A 899 5.65 27.65 23.42
C PHE A 899 4.28 27.07 23.05
N LEU A 900 3.63 26.46 24.03
CA LEU A 900 2.20 26.15 23.98
C LEU A 900 1.48 27.28 24.75
N ALA A 901 0.41 27.85 24.22
CA ALA A 901 -0.29 28.92 24.94
C ALA A 901 -1.82 28.79 24.91
N THR A 902 -2.42 29.18 26.04
CA THR A 902 -3.87 29.38 26.16
C THR A 902 -4.16 30.60 27.03
N PHE A 903 -5.20 31.35 26.68
CA PHE A 903 -5.59 32.60 27.35
C PHE A 903 -6.99 32.41 27.95
N LEU A 904 -7.22 32.93 29.15
CA LEU A 904 -8.52 32.84 29.84
C LEU A 904 -9.45 34.00 29.48
N SER A 905 -8.88 35.14 29.12
CA SER A 905 -9.64 36.32 28.75
C SER A 905 -10.18 36.19 27.32
N ARG A 906 -11.50 36.38 27.15
CA ARG A 906 -12.13 36.42 25.82
C ARG A 906 -11.55 37.54 24.94
N VAL A 907 -11.19 38.69 25.53
CA VAL A 907 -10.72 39.85 24.74
C VAL A 907 -9.32 39.67 24.15
N ASN A 908 -8.48 38.80 24.73
CA ASN A 908 -7.13 38.54 24.22
C ASN A 908 -7.10 37.53 23.06
N GLN A 909 -8.20 36.80 22.82
CA GLN A 909 -8.20 35.63 21.91
C GLN A 909 -7.86 35.97 20.46
N HIS A 910 -8.34 37.11 19.96
CA HIS A 910 -8.03 37.54 18.60
C HIS A 910 -6.55 37.91 18.45
N GLU A 911 -6.03 38.74 19.36
CA GLU A 911 -4.64 39.17 19.34
C GLU A 911 -3.67 38.00 19.44
N VAL A 912 -3.91 37.05 20.36
CA VAL A 912 -3.04 35.87 20.48
C VAL A 912 -3.13 34.96 19.24
N THR A 913 -4.29 34.86 18.59
CA THR A 913 -4.45 34.10 17.34
C THR A 913 -3.62 34.73 16.22
N VAL A 914 -3.62 36.06 16.10
CA VAL A 914 -2.75 36.77 15.15
C VAL A 914 -1.28 36.57 15.50
N THR A 915 -0.92 36.59 16.79
CA THR A 915 0.45 36.33 17.25
C THR A 915 0.93 34.92 16.87
N ALA A 916 0.10 33.89 17.04
CA ALA A 916 0.43 32.52 16.63
C ALA A 916 0.66 32.39 15.12
N ASN A 917 -0.03 33.19 14.29
CA ASN A 917 0.23 33.25 12.85
C ASN A 917 1.64 33.81 12.53
N LYS A 918 2.27 34.58 13.43
CA LYS A 918 3.59 35.18 13.20
C LYS A 918 4.75 34.33 13.69
N PHE A 919 4.51 33.48 14.68
CA PHE A 919 5.58 32.76 15.39
C PHE A 919 5.45 31.25 15.17
N ARG A 920 6.36 30.70 14.35
CA ARG A 920 6.40 29.25 14.09
C ARG A 920 6.70 28.40 15.33
N ASN A 921 7.18 29.02 16.41
CA ASN A 921 7.47 28.40 17.71
C ASN A 921 6.34 28.59 18.74
N LEU A 922 5.16 29.05 18.31
CA LEU A 922 3.97 29.20 19.15
C LEU A 922 2.84 28.30 18.63
N HIS A 923 2.24 27.52 19.52
CA HIS A 923 1.07 26.70 19.22
C HIS A 923 -0.04 26.98 20.23
N LEU A 924 -1.22 27.38 19.74
CA LEU A 924 -2.37 27.63 20.59
C LEU A 924 -3.15 26.35 20.84
N TYR A 925 -3.66 26.22 22.06
CA TYR A 925 -4.51 25.10 22.41
C TYR A 925 -5.71 25.50 23.27
N GLY A 926 -6.86 24.99 22.86
CA GLY A 926 -8.13 24.95 23.58
C GLY A 926 -8.76 26.26 24.05
N CYS A 927 -9.87 26.09 24.75
CA CYS A 927 -10.73 27.14 25.28
C CYS A 927 -10.74 27.02 26.80
N TRP A 928 -9.80 27.72 27.46
CA TRP A 928 -9.52 27.49 28.87
C TRP A 928 -10.62 28.04 29.79
N TRP A 929 -11.04 27.21 30.76
CA TRP A 929 -11.86 27.57 31.92
C TRP A 929 -13.13 28.40 31.61
N TYR A 930 -13.10 29.73 31.75
CA TYR A 930 -14.26 30.60 31.45
C TYR A 930 -14.54 30.73 29.95
N CYS A 931 -13.55 30.44 29.09
CA CYS A 931 -13.76 30.27 27.66
C CYS A 931 -14.35 28.90 27.29
N ASN A 932 -14.45 27.96 28.23
CA ASN A 932 -15.02 26.62 28.00
C ASN A 932 -16.55 26.62 28.10
N ASN A 933 -17.19 27.51 27.35
CA ASN A 933 -18.63 27.67 27.24
C ASN A 933 -19.03 27.64 25.75
N PRO A 934 -20.18 27.04 25.37
CA PRO A 934 -20.50 26.78 23.97
C PRO A 934 -20.37 27.99 23.03
N SER A 935 -20.89 29.14 23.43
CA SER A 935 -20.82 30.38 22.64
C SER A 935 -19.40 30.89 22.40
N ILE A 936 -18.49 30.69 23.36
CA ILE A 936 -17.10 31.13 23.27
C ILE A 936 -16.27 30.09 22.51
N ILE A 937 -16.52 28.80 22.73
CA ILE A 937 -15.86 27.72 21.97
C ILE A 937 -16.13 27.89 20.47
N GLU A 938 -17.38 28.18 20.09
CA GLU A 938 -17.76 28.42 18.70
C GLU A 938 -16.98 29.60 18.09
N GLU A 939 -17.01 30.75 18.77
CA GLU A 939 -16.33 31.97 18.33
C GLU A 939 -14.81 31.78 18.16
N LEU A 940 -14.15 31.20 19.17
CA LEU A 940 -12.70 30.99 19.18
C LEU A 940 -12.27 29.98 18.12
N THR A 941 -13.01 28.86 17.98
CA THR A 941 -12.70 27.83 17.00
C THR A 941 -12.80 28.39 15.59
N ARG A 942 -13.87 29.13 15.29
CA ARG A 942 -14.09 29.76 13.99
C ARG A 942 -12.98 30.75 13.65
N MET A 943 -12.71 31.70 14.54
CA MET A 943 -11.66 32.72 14.34
C MET A 943 -10.28 32.10 14.13
N ARG A 944 -9.95 31.04 14.90
CA ARG A 944 -8.66 30.35 14.75
C ARG A 944 -8.57 29.59 13.44
N ILE A 945 -9.62 28.92 12.98
CA ILE A 945 -9.61 28.28 11.66
C ILE A 945 -9.43 29.31 10.54
N GLU A 946 -10.13 30.45 10.63
CA GLU A 946 -10.05 31.51 9.62
C GLU A 946 -8.63 32.10 9.49
N ILE A 947 -7.85 32.16 10.58
CA ILE A 947 -6.51 32.78 10.59
C ILE A 947 -5.37 31.75 10.48
N LEU A 948 -5.54 30.56 11.08
CA LEU A 948 -4.49 29.55 11.25
C LEU A 948 -4.75 28.27 10.45
N GLY A 949 -5.91 28.12 9.81
CA GLY A 949 -6.32 26.85 9.21
C GLY A 949 -6.38 25.76 10.29
N THR A 950 -5.62 24.68 10.11
CA THR A 950 -5.57 23.57 11.07
C THR A 950 -4.33 23.58 11.98
N ALA A 951 -3.53 24.66 11.98
CA ALA A 951 -2.27 24.76 12.72
C ALA A 951 -2.44 25.15 14.22
N PHE A 952 -3.43 24.55 14.89
CA PHE A 952 -3.68 24.74 16.32
C PHE A 952 -4.45 23.52 16.88
N THR A 953 -4.52 23.39 18.20
CA THR A 953 -5.37 22.38 18.84
C THR A 953 -6.66 23.02 19.33
N SER A 954 -7.81 22.50 18.87
CA SER A 954 -9.10 23.16 19.06
C SER A 954 -9.57 23.20 20.51
N GLN A 955 -9.26 22.17 21.30
CA GLN A 955 -9.74 22.03 22.67
C GLN A 955 -8.76 21.33 23.61
N HIS A 956 -8.93 21.56 24.93
CA HIS A 956 -8.51 20.68 26.02
C HIS A 956 -9.63 20.62 27.07
N SER A 957 -9.70 19.58 27.89
CA SER A 957 -10.81 19.47 28.87
C SER A 957 -10.59 20.30 30.13
N ASP A 958 -9.32 20.46 30.56
CA ASP A 958 -8.95 20.95 31.89
C ASP A 958 -9.62 20.13 33.02
N ALA A 959 -9.94 18.85 32.74
CA ALA A 959 -10.70 18.00 33.65
C ALA A 959 -9.96 17.81 34.98
N ARG A 960 -10.66 18.04 36.08
CA ARG A 960 -10.19 17.73 37.45
C ARG A 960 -10.79 16.44 37.98
N VAL A 961 -11.97 16.07 37.47
CA VAL A 961 -12.67 14.85 37.82
C VAL A 961 -12.74 14.01 36.54
N LEU A 962 -12.34 12.73 36.61
CA LEU A 962 -12.16 11.85 35.44
C LEU A 962 -13.39 11.88 34.51
N ASP A 963 -14.57 11.75 35.10
CA ASP A 963 -15.87 11.70 34.44
C ASP A 963 -16.14 12.92 33.54
N GLN A 964 -15.52 14.06 33.83
CA GLN A 964 -15.69 15.30 33.05
C GLN A 964 -15.20 15.14 31.62
N LEU A 965 -14.25 14.24 31.36
CA LEU A 965 -13.80 13.94 30.00
C LEU A 965 -14.98 13.58 29.09
N ILE A 966 -16.02 12.92 29.61
CA ILE A 966 -17.18 12.48 28.83
C ILE A 966 -17.90 13.70 28.25
N TYR A 967 -18.39 14.59 29.10
CA TYR A 967 -19.17 15.72 28.61
C TYR A 967 -18.32 16.81 27.96
N LYS A 968 -17.10 17.07 28.46
CA LYS A 968 -16.21 18.11 27.92
C LYS A 968 -15.92 17.85 26.45
N TRP A 969 -15.59 16.61 26.12
CA TRP A 969 -15.32 16.20 24.74
C TRP A 969 -16.57 16.00 23.93
N ARG A 970 -17.67 15.46 24.50
CA ARG A 970 -18.95 15.37 23.80
C ARG A 970 -19.43 16.74 23.32
N HIS A 971 -19.52 17.71 24.24
CA HIS A 971 -20.02 19.05 23.94
C HIS A 971 -19.09 19.79 22.97
N SER A 972 -17.77 19.70 23.18
CA SER A 972 -16.81 20.37 22.30
C SER A 972 -16.82 19.79 20.89
N ARG A 973 -16.92 18.46 20.72
CA ARG A 973 -17.05 17.82 19.40
C ARG A 973 -18.29 18.31 18.67
N ASP A 974 -19.43 18.39 19.34
CA ASP A 974 -20.68 18.85 18.73
C ASP A 974 -20.53 20.28 18.19
N ILE A 975 -19.91 21.19 18.95
CA ILE A 975 -19.70 22.59 18.53
C ILE A 975 -18.65 22.70 17.41
N ILE A 976 -17.47 22.07 17.59
CA ILE A 976 -16.37 22.12 16.62
C ILE A 976 -16.80 21.47 15.31
N GLY A 977 -17.60 20.41 15.37
CA GLY A 977 -18.17 19.74 14.21
C GLY A 977 -18.99 20.67 13.35
N GLU A 978 -19.93 21.42 13.94
CA GLU A 978 -20.75 22.37 13.17
C GLU A 978 -19.93 23.55 12.63
N VAL A 979 -18.90 24.02 13.35
CA VAL A 979 -17.96 25.01 12.80
C VAL A 979 -17.26 24.45 11.56
N LEU A 980 -16.78 23.21 11.62
CA LEU A 980 -16.09 22.57 10.48
C LEU A 980 -17.03 22.31 9.30
N VAL A 981 -18.28 21.92 9.55
CA VAL A 981 -19.29 21.77 8.49
C VAL A 981 -19.40 23.07 7.70
N ASP A 982 -19.60 24.20 8.37
CA ASP A 982 -19.70 25.51 7.71
C ASP A 982 -18.40 25.88 6.97
N MET A 983 -17.22 25.61 7.54
CA MET A 983 -15.94 25.87 6.87
C MET A 983 -15.76 25.04 5.59
N TYR A 984 -16.07 23.74 5.63
CA TYR A 984 -15.95 22.86 4.47
C TYR A 984 -17.02 23.09 3.42
N GLU A 985 -18.26 23.44 3.81
CA GLU A 985 -19.30 23.84 2.85
C GLU A 985 -18.93 25.12 2.11
N LYS A 986 -18.32 26.10 2.80
CA LYS A 986 -17.77 27.30 2.18
C LYS A 986 -16.64 26.96 1.21
N LEU A 987 -15.70 26.10 1.61
CA LEU A 987 -14.60 25.64 0.74
C LEU A 987 -15.15 24.91 -0.50
N PHE A 988 -16.09 23.99 -0.30
CA PHE A 988 -16.76 23.25 -1.36
C PHE A 988 -17.47 24.18 -2.35
N ALA A 989 -18.16 25.22 -1.86
CA ALA A 989 -18.85 26.20 -2.69
C ALA A 989 -17.93 27.00 -3.62
N THR A 990 -16.62 27.04 -3.37
CA THR A 990 -15.64 27.66 -4.27
C THR A 990 -15.31 26.79 -5.50
N GLY A 991 -15.77 25.55 -5.54
CA GLY A 991 -15.39 24.54 -6.53
C GLY A 991 -14.18 23.69 -6.12
N TRP A 992 -13.65 23.88 -4.91
CA TRP A 992 -12.60 23.04 -4.36
C TRP A 992 -13.13 21.63 -4.07
N LYS A 993 -12.47 20.61 -4.62
CA LYS A 993 -12.84 19.20 -4.39
C LYS A 993 -12.27 18.72 -3.06
N VAL A 994 -13.14 18.33 -2.15
CA VAL A 994 -12.76 17.82 -0.82
C VAL A 994 -12.91 16.29 -0.80
N SER A 995 -11.86 15.58 -0.45
CA SER A 995 -11.93 14.13 -0.22
C SER A 995 -12.28 13.79 1.22
N LYS A 996 -12.82 12.59 1.45
CA LYS A 996 -12.98 12.05 2.81
C LYS A 996 -11.65 12.04 3.59
N SER A 997 -10.54 11.72 2.94
CA SER A 997 -9.21 11.74 3.55
C SER A 997 -8.73 13.14 3.94
N ASP A 998 -9.10 14.19 3.18
CA ASP A 998 -8.76 15.57 3.55
C ASP A 998 -9.42 15.96 4.87
N ILE A 999 -10.73 15.72 4.98
CA ILE A 999 -11.50 16.01 6.19
C ILE A 999 -10.96 15.20 7.37
N GLN A 1000 -10.70 13.91 7.20
CA GLN A 1000 -10.16 13.07 8.27
C GLN A 1000 -8.81 13.58 8.78
N ARG A 1001 -7.87 13.90 7.88
CA ARG A 1001 -6.55 14.48 8.23
C ARG A 1001 -6.71 15.77 9.02
N ASP A 1002 -7.57 16.67 8.55
CA ASP A 1002 -7.71 18.00 9.12
C ASP A 1002 -8.47 17.97 10.46
N VAL A 1003 -9.45 17.09 10.61
CA VAL A 1003 -10.08 16.78 11.90
C VAL A 1003 -9.04 16.21 12.88
N GLN A 1004 -8.22 15.23 12.45
CA GLN A 1004 -7.14 14.70 13.29
C GLN A 1004 -6.18 15.80 13.77
N ARG A 1005 -5.80 16.74 12.89
CA ARG A 1005 -4.96 17.90 13.22
C ARG A 1005 -5.54 18.73 14.36
N LEU A 1006 -6.80 19.13 14.23
CA LEU A 1006 -7.47 19.96 15.24
C LEU A 1006 -7.67 19.25 16.57
N PHE A 1007 -7.89 17.93 16.56
CA PHE A 1007 -8.13 17.12 17.77
C PHE A 1007 -6.86 16.49 18.38
N GLY A 1008 -5.66 16.89 17.93
CA GLY A 1008 -4.42 16.51 18.61
C GLY A 1008 -3.20 16.33 17.72
N LEU A 1009 -3.39 15.97 16.44
CA LEU A 1009 -2.25 15.67 15.58
C LEU A 1009 -1.38 16.91 15.33
N SER A 1010 -1.94 18.12 15.24
CA SER A 1010 -1.12 19.32 15.11
C SER A 1010 -0.34 19.68 16.38
N TYR A 1011 -0.81 19.23 17.55
CA TYR A 1011 0.02 19.26 18.75
C TYR A 1011 1.20 18.30 18.59
N GLU A 1012 0.99 17.03 18.23
CA GLU A 1012 2.09 16.07 18.02
C GLU A 1012 3.08 16.53 16.91
N GLU A 1013 2.58 17.08 15.80
CA GLU A 1013 3.40 17.68 14.73
C GLU A 1013 4.25 18.85 15.28
N PHE A 1014 3.69 19.70 16.15
CA PHE A 1014 4.41 20.79 16.79
C PHE A 1014 5.44 20.28 17.81
N MET A 1015 5.10 19.26 18.59
CA MET A 1015 6.03 18.61 19.54
C MET A 1015 7.21 17.95 18.81
N ALA A 1016 6.99 17.37 17.62
CA ALA A 1016 8.03 16.76 16.80
C ALA A 1016 8.86 17.78 15.98
N LYS A 1017 8.35 19.01 15.83
CA LYS A 1017 9.00 20.05 15.02
C LYS A 1017 10.41 20.38 15.52
N GLU A 1018 11.36 20.33 14.59
CA GLU A 1018 12.71 20.87 14.78
C GLU A 1018 12.70 22.40 14.58
N MET A 1019 13.36 23.09 15.50
CA MET A 1019 13.35 24.55 15.62
C MET A 1019 14.61 25.22 15.10
#